data_AF-A0A1M5WWM2-F1
#
_entry.id   AF-A0A1M5WWM2-F1
#
_cell.length_a   1.000
_cell.length_b   1.000
_cell.length_c   1.000
_cell.angle_alpha   90.00
_cell.angle_beta   90.00
_cell.angle_gamma   90.00
#
_symmetry.space_group_name_H-M   'P 1'
#
loop_
_entity.id
_entity.type
_entity.pdbx_description
1 polymer ?
#
loop_
_entity_poly.entity_id
_entity_poly.type
_entity_poly.pdbx_seq_one_letter_code
_entity_poly.pdbx_strand_id
1 'polypeptide(L)'
;MKIKLQLSILVTLLSLLFFPTNANAQTTNNLLSNISFENGFTGWVNNGMFTQTNNVFPNKDGNTYIERWVSRGQSIPNVSVQQTITGVTNGYYSLTVAAGNIQQSASGSTINNSSTPQTGVSIFANNVETSVNTVKDYTIDFFVNNGTITLGLKAENATGNWLTCDNFRLVYNGENSKTYIQELVDAANTLLSDKMNNNVRTELVSAINLGDQTIADEAATEQTIADVIQHIKEKELNAQISVNSYENLQTTIDSALAIYDDGSGKEAIALQTAINTAKDTSNNFSISLEEVNNATEALNLAIDKYNFANKTDFTDYIENPSFESSLNGWENNGMASQGNNAFSKKEGNTYAEKYVSTTQNMPNASIQQTVNGLPNGFYTLTVAAGNSNTNNLSSIQTGVYIFANDDKTPVNIINDYTINLFVSNGTTTIGLKAENASGNWIACDNFRLIFNGFDIESSKTFIQELVDTANGLLTDKMSDDYRTELISAINSGDQAIADQSVTKETLASTIQLLKDQTLNAQISVNSYLELQTAIDEALMIYGDGNGNEAAELDTAINNAITSSNNFSLSVNDIHNAINTLNTAVDKYGIANATGPAPTVITNPNYARGATMAFGRSTISGVNISTLKEHGFCWSTNPEPTIFDNKTTKYLSSNGNIYHLENLEPSTVYYMRAYAVSSGNAIGYGDVIKFITIPKGTVTYNLTSGLTGDNRTRVEAAMSSAINYYNNLTSIKGHHITVNYGSGTPTAEASYGGWMRFGPNASYQRTGTALHEMAHTIGVGTHSMWYGPSSPLRETGSRGLWLGERVDKVIQFISNNPNEHLTGDNVHMWPYGINGAQEDNGSELLYITNCLIAQALGEDGLPPTGNFATPAYTFELKDNIKYYIKSEEETTRRDNAFITIDESGNLINKVMTPSEAMGDDNAAWYLEFNPSNSYYTIKNAATGKYFTYKNTGSNGISTIARATPASNDYFQLMNARVETTIGSESYKGYWIIHPEASTSPAVLRATTSDLTTTQGLNLNNTSTSQRWLILDSNDVEELKSTLSLEDNINTSASKNLVYSEDNVLHVKNISANTEITVYDIRGVLILQENITTSSFSHRMKTGIYVVILSSDANREVKKILIH
;
A
#
# COMPACT_ATOMS: atom_id res chain seq x y z
N MET A 1 38.67 -4.70 7.34
CA MET A 1 39.61 -3.93 6.49
C MET A 1 39.17 -2.48 6.26
N LYS A 2 37.92 -2.17 5.88
CA LYS A 2 37.41 -0.79 5.71
C LYS A 2 37.43 0.12 6.97
N ILE A 3 37.45 -0.45 8.18
CA ILE A 3 37.31 0.32 9.44
C ILE A 3 38.65 0.85 9.99
N LYS A 4 39.79 0.21 9.67
CA LYS A 4 41.12 0.73 10.08
C LYS A 4 41.68 1.77 9.12
N LEU A 5 41.30 1.71 7.84
CA LEU A 5 41.67 2.70 6.82
C LEU A 5 41.02 4.08 7.09
N GLN A 6 39.83 4.10 7.70
CA GLN A 6 39.17 5.35 8.12
C GLN A 6 39.61 5.84 9.50
N LEU A 7 40.07 4.97 10.41
CA LEU A 7 40.42 5.38 11.78
C LEU A 7 41.77 6.12 11.87
N SER A 8 42.75 5.79 11.02
CA SER A 8 44.06 6.48 11.05
C SER A 8 44.02 7.87 10.41
N ILE A 9 43.14 8.07 9.42
CA ILE A 9 42.85 9.40 8.84
C ILE A 9 42.13 10.29 9.87
N LEU A 10 41.33 9.70 10.77
CA LEU A 10 40.57 10.42 11.78
C LEU A 10 41.42 10.88 13.00
N VAL A 11 42.52 10.20 13.30
CA VAL A 11 43.36 10.51 14.48
C VAL A 11 44.31 11.68 14.22
N THR A 12 44.80 11.85 12.99
CA THR A 12 45.65 13.00 12.61
C THR A 12 44.82 14.28 12.40
N LEU A 13 43.54 14.15 12.00
CA LEU A 13 42.63 15.30 11.91
C LEU A 13 42.19 15.86 13.28
N LEU A 14 42.26 15.06 14.35
CA LEU A 14 41.76 15.47 15.67
C LEU A 14 42.72 16.38 16.46
N SER A 15 43.98 16.49 16.05
CA SER A 15 44.99 17.36 16.69
C SER A 15 44.98 18.82 16.23
N LEU A 16 44.12 19.19 15.27
CA LEU A 16 43.97 20.57 14.77
C LEU A 16 43.11 21.50 15.66
N LEU A 17 42.58 21.00 16.77
CA LEU A 17 41.77 21.79 17.69
C LEU A 17 42.66 22.41 18.77
N PHE A 18 43.25 23.59 18.53
CA PHE A 18 43.29 24.73 19.47
C PHE A 18 44.23 25.86 19.00
N PHE A 19 43.87 27.10 19.37
CA PHE A 19 44.63 28.39 19.40
C PHE A 19 44.15 29.48 18.41
N PRO A 20 44.41 30.77 18.71
CA PRO A 20 43.41 31.69 19.23
C PRO A 20 42.95 32.70 18.17
N THR A 21 41.78 33.27 18.40
CA THR A 21 41.18 34.33 17.59
C THR A 21 42.12 35.52 17.44
N ASN A 22 42.53 35.83 16.21
CA ASN A 22 43.21 37.09 15.88
C ASN A 22 42.30 37.99 15.05
N ALA A 23 42.16 39.21 15.55
CA ALA A 23 41.21 40.22 15.12
C ALA A 23 41.71 40.94 13.86
N ASN A 24 41.35 40.45 12.68
CA ASN A 24 41.15 41.25 11.45
C ASN A 24 40.68 40.35 10.29
N ALA A 25 39.53 39.70 10.46
CA ALA A 25 38.86 39.01 9.35
C ALA A 25 38.06 40.02 8.52
N GLN A 26 38.39 40.18 7.23
CA GLN A 26 37.46 40.80 6.28
C GLN A 26 36.44 39.73 5.85
N THR A 27 35.18 39.90 6.22
CA THR A 27 34.09 39.05 5.75
C THR A 27 33.90 39.24 4.24
N THR A 28 34.31 38.27 3.44
CA THR A 28 34.09 38.22 1.99
C THR A 28 32.68 37.71 1.65
N ASN A 29 31.64 38.25 2.30
CA ASN A 29 30.23 37.84 2.09
C ASN A 29 29.70 38.13 0.67
N ASN A 30 30.51 38.73 -0.21
CA ASN A 30 30.14 39.06 -1.59
C ASN A 30 30.50 37.98 -2.63
N LEU A 31 31.16 36.88 -2.24
CA LEU A 31 31.57 35.82 -3.18
C LEU A 31 30.52 34.72 -3.36
N LEU A 32 29.76 34.41 -2.31
CA LEU A 32 28.68 33.44 -2.36
C LEU A 32 27.35 34.13 -2.70
N SER A 33 26.55 33.51 -3.55
CA SER A 33 25.21 34.00 -3.88
C SER A 33 24.15 33.28 -3.05
N ASN A 34 23.14 34.02 -2.59
CA ASN A 34 21.96 33.48 -1.91
C ASN A 34 22.31 32.58 -0.69
N ILE A 35 23.19 33.08 0.18
CA ILE A 35 23.77 32.35 1.33
C ILE A 35 22.76 31.89 2.38
N SER A 36 21.56 32.48 2.38
CA SER A 36 20.46 32.19 3.28
C SER A 36 19.23 31.57 2.62
N PHE A 37 19.31 31.23 1.34
CA PHE A 37 18.22 30.63 0.56
C PHE A 37 16.89 31.41 0.53
N GLU A 38 16.89 32.72 0.87
CA GLU A 38 15.70 33.59 0.77
C GLU A 38 15.12 33.61 -0.65
N ASN A 39 15.97 33.42 -1.67
CA ASN A 39 15.58 33.29 -3.07
C ASN A 39 15.59 31.83 -3.57
N GLY A 40 15.19 30.89 -2.71
CA GLY A 40 15.17 29.47 -3.00
C GLY A 40 16.57 28.90 -3.24
N PHE A 41 16.75 28.09 -4.27
CA PHE A 41 18.05 27.50 -4.63
C PHE A 41 18.80 28.28 -5.72
N THR A 42 18.45 29.55 -5.95
CA THR A 42 19.12 30.37 -6.98
C THR A 42 20.62 30.43 -6.72
N GLY A 43 21.43 30.04 -7.70
CA GLY A 43 22.90 29.98 -7.59
C GLY A 43 23.45 28.69 -6.97
N TRP A 44 22.60 27.72 -6.61
CA TRP A 44 23.00 26.45 -5.99
C TRP A 44 22.53 25.26 -6.83
N VAL A 45 23.35 24.21 -6.91
CA VAL A 45 22.94 22.90 -7.42
C VAL A 45 22.31 22.14 -6.26
N ASN A 46 21.02 21.85 -6.35
CA ASN A 46 20.25 21.13 -5.34
C ASN A 46 19.90 19.72 -5.82
N ASN A 47 20.22 18.73 -5.00
CA ASN A 47 19.81 17.35 -5.17
C ASN A 47 19.03 16.87 -3.93
N GLY A 48 17.73 17.17 -3.88
CA GLY A 48 16.80 16.56 -2.92
C GLY A 48 16.52 17.33 -1.62
N MET A 49 17.00 18.57 -1.48
CA MET A 49 16.66 19.47 -0.36
C MET A 49 15.41 20.33 -0.66
N PHE A 50 14.71 20.79 0.37
CA PHE A 50 13.51 21.64 0.28
C PHE A 50 13.64 22.91 1.13
N THR A 51 13.00 24.01 0.73
CA THR A 51 12.97 25.26 1.50
C THR A 51 11.90 25.25 2.59
N GLN A 52 12.16 25.89 3.72
CA GLN A 52 11.24 26.10 4.83
C GLN A 52 11.27 27.54 5.32
N THR A 53 10.12 28.05 5.78
CA THR A 53 9.97 29.43 6.28
C THR A 53 9.58 29.51 7.76
N ASN A 54 9.56 28.38 8.45
CA ASN A 54 9.20 28.30 9.86
C ASN A 54 10.40 28.68 10.77
N ASN A 55 10.17 28.76 12.09
CA ASN A 55 11.19 29.16 13.07
C ASN A 55 11.84 27.97 13.82
N VAL A 56 11.77 26.75 13.26
CA VAL A 56 12.31 25.55 13.90
C VAL A 56 13.83 25.53 13.87
N PHE A 57 14.47 26.03 12.80
CA PHE A 57 15.93 26.11 12.72
C PHE A 57 16.44 27.40 13.39
N PRO A 58 17.14 27.32 14.55
CA PRO A 58 17.45 28.49 15.37
C PRO A 58 18.60 29.34 14.84
N ASN A 59 19.45 28.78 13.97
CA ASN A 59 20.66 29.44 13.45
C ASN A 59 20.48 29.96 12.01
N LYS A 60 19.22 30.08 11.55
CA LYS A 60 18.89 30.61 10.22
C LYS A 60 19.13 32.12 10.13
N ASP A 61 19.49 32.62 8.96
CA ASP A 61 19.67 34.04 8.66
C ASP A 61 18.58 34.53 7.72
N GLY A 62 17.53 35.14 8.27
CA GLY A 62 16.35 35.56 7.53
C GLY A 62 15.12 34.71 7.84
N ASN A 63 14.23 34.58 6.86
CA ASN A 63 12.97 33.86 7.01
C ASN A 63 13.06 32.41 6.55
N THR A 64 13.92 32.11 5.57
CA THR A 64 14.02 30.82 4.91
C THR A 64 15.26 30.05 5.37
N TYR A 65 15.16 28.72 5.40
CA TYR A 65 16.28 27.79 5.50
C TYR A 65 15.98 26.57 4.62
N ILE A 66 16.94 25.66 4.42
CA ILE A 66 16.70 24.44 3.65
C ILE A 66 16.82 23.19 4.52
N GLU A 67 15.99 22.19 4.25
CA GLU A 67 15.99 20.93 4.97
C GLU A 67 15.69 19.73 4.08
N ARG A 68 16.06 18.56 4.61
CA ARG A 68 15.47 17.28 4.24
C ARG A 68 14.94 16.65 5.52
N TRP A 69 13.65 16.38 5.54
CA TRP A 69 12.98 15.76 6.67
C TRP A 69 12.33 14.45 6.24
N VAL A 70 12.49 13.42 7.07
CA VAL A 70 11.78 12.15 6.97
C VAL A 70 11.16 11.82 8.34
N SER A 71 10.16 10.94 8.33
CA SER A 71 9.49 10.50 9.55
C SER A 71 10.49 10.00 10.59
N ARG A 72 10.26 10.32 11.87
CA ARG A 72 11.12 9.87 12.98
C ARG A 72 11.28 8.35 12.94
N GLY A 73 12.54 7.88 12.95
CA GLY A 73 12.91 6.47 12.87
C GLY A 73 13.32 6.01 11.47
N GLN A 74 13.18 6.90 10.46
CA GLN A 74 13.72 6.72 9.12
C GLN A 74 15.03 7.51 8.97
N SER A 75 15.87 7.06 8.03
CA SER A 75 17.13 7.70 7.65
C SER A 75 16.95 8.60 6.45
N ILE A 76 17.64 9.75 6.45
CA ILE A 76 17.62 10.66 5.32
C ILE A 76 18.30 10.02 4.10
N PRO A 77 17.67 10.06 2.91
CA PRO A 77 18.29 9.55 1.69
C PRO A 77 19.48 10.40 1.27
N ASN A 78 20.29 9.92 0.33
CA ASN A 78 21.41 10.70 -0.19
C ASN A 78 20.90 11.98 -0.85
N VAL A 79 21.33 13.13 -0.33
CA VAL A 79 20.94 14.47 -0.80
C VAL A 79 22.13 15.42 -0.72
N SER A 80 22.15 16.48 -1.54
CA SER A 80 23.23 17.48 -1.51
C SER A 80 22.78 18.87 -1.96
N VAL A 81 23.53 19.89 -1.55
CA VAL A 81 23.40 21.27 -2.02
C VAL A 81 24.79 21.88 -2.13
N GLN A 82 25.14 22.48 -3.27
CA GLN A 82 26.49 23.01 -3.52
C GLN A 82 26.53 24.24 -4.43
N GLN A 83 27.58 25.06 -4.30
CA GLN A 83 27.90 26.19 -5.17
C GLN A 83 29.39 26.17 -5.53
N THR A 84 29.72 26.56 -6.76
CA THR A 84 31.09 26.70 -7.25
C THR A 84 31.35 28.17 -7.61
N ILE A 85 32.44 28.73 -7.08
CA ILE A 85 32.91 30.10 -7.33
C ILE A 85 34.27 30.03 -8.02
N THR A 86 34.48 30.83 -9.06
CA THR A 86 35.76 30.94 -9.79
C THR A 86 36.29 32.37 -9.73
N GLY A 87 37.60 32.55 -9.90
CA GLY A 87 38.27 33.85 -9.86
C GLY A 87 38.49 34.41 -8.45
N VAL A 88 38.51 33.57 -7.41
CA VAL A 88 38.79 34.01 -6.03
C VAL A 88 40.29 34.18 -5.78
N THR A 89 40.67 35.00 -4.79
CA THR A 89 42.06 35.18 -4.37
C THR A 89 42.61 33.86 -3.81
N ASN A 90 43.81 33.47 -4.18
CA ASN A 90 44.48 32.34 -3.54
C ASN A 90 44.84 32.69 -2.09
N GLY A 91 44.81 31.70 -1.20
CA GLY A 91 45.09 31.90 0.23
C GLY A 91 44.11 31.15 1.12
N TYR A 92 44.10 31.49 2.40
CA TYR A 92 43.35 30.74 3.42
C TYR A 92 41.93 31.26 3.57
N TYR A 93 40.98 30.34 3.66
CA TYR A 93 39.57 30.62 3.85
C TYR A 93 38.98 29.82 5.01
N SER A 94 38.03 30.41 5.73
CA SER A 94 37.11 29.69 6.62
C SER A 94 35.72 29.65 6.00
N LEU A 95 35.12 28.47 5.92
CA LEU A 95 33.69 28.31 5.68
C LEU A 95 33.00 27.97 6.99
N THR A 96 32.06 28.81 7.42
CA THR A 96 31.13 28.51 8.50
C THR A 96 29.72 28.29 7.94
N VAL A 97 29.06 27.22 8.34
CA VAL A 97 27.68 26.89 7.96
C VAL A 97 26.87 26.61 9.21
N ALA A 98 25.67 27.19 9.31
CA ALA A 98 24.71 26.75 10.29
C ALA A 98 24.08 25.45 9.78
N ALA A 99 24.31 24.32 10.44
CA ALA A 99 23.81 23.03 9.98
C ALA A 99 23.31 22.15 11.13
N GLY A 100 22.48 21.17 10.80
CA GLY A 100 21.95 20.19 11.74
C GLY A 100 21.71 18.85 11.08
N ASN A 101 22.13 17.78 11.74
CA ASN A 101 21.78 16.40 11.42
C ASN A 101 21.34 15.77 12.73
N ILE A 102 20.03 15.63 12.92
CA ILE A 102 19.51 15.14 14.18
C ILE A 102 18.44 14.08 14.02
N GLN A 103 18.38 13.21 15.03
CA GLN A 103 17.25 12.36 15.28
C GLN A 103 16.30 13.08 16.25
N GLN A 104 15.23 13.66 15.72
CA GLN A 104 14.26 14.43 16.50
C GLN A 104 13.51 13.55 17.50
N SER A 105 13.47 13.99 18.76
CA SER A 105 12.68 13.38 19.84
C SER A 105 11.19 13.75 19.79
N ALA A 106 10.88 14.92 19.24
CA ALA A 106 9.54 15.47 19.09
C ALA A 106 9.50 16.38 17.85
N SER A 107 8.30 16.75 17.39
CA SER A 107 8.15 17.62 16.21
C SER A 107 8.75 18.99 16.51
N GLY A 108 9.63 19.48 15.65
CA GLY A 108 10.33 20.75 15.85
C GLY A 108 11.46 20.71 16.89
N SER A 109 11.85 19.54 17.40
CA SER A 109 13.06 19.43 18.24
C SER A 109 14.31 19.78 17.44
N THR A 110 15.25 20.47 18.07
CA THR A 110 16.58 20.83 17.52
C THR A 110 17.73 20.10 18.22
N ILE A 111 17.40 19.20 19.15
CA ILE A 111 18.35 18.44 19.97
C ILE A 111 18.19 16.95 19.65
N ASN A 112 19.31 16.24 19.55
CA ASN A 112 19.32 14.79 19.37
C ASN A 112 18.64 14.06 20.51
N ASN A 113 17.78 13.09 20.17
CA ASN A 113 17.13 12.19 21.11
C ASN A 113 18.06 11.09 21.67
N SER A 114 19.29 10.98 21.17
CA SER A 114 20.23 9.91 21.52
C SER A 114 21.55 10.47 22.08
N SER A 115 22.17 9.71 22.97
CA SER A 115 23.56 9.93 23.42
C SER A 115 24.60 9.58 22.33
N THR A 116 24.20 8.88 21.27
CA THR A 116 25.02 8.65 20.07
C THR A 116 24.85 9.77 19.05
N PRO A 117 25.94 10.41 18.60
CA PRO A 117 25.91 11.41 17.52
C PRO A 117 25.37 10.83 16.22
N GLN A 118 24.59 11.60 15.47
CA GLN A 118 24.18 11.21 14.12
C GLN A 118 25.36 11.29 13.15
N THR A 119 25.38 10.41 12.15
CA THR A 119 26.46 10.32 11.15
C THR A 119 25.90 10.46 9.73
N GLY A 120 26.79 10.45 8.74
CA GLY A 120 26.44 10.45 7.32
C GLY A 120 26.04 11.81 6.74
N VAL A 121 26.35 12.91 7.42
CA VAL A 121 26.19 14.28 6.88
C VAL A 121 27.48 15.05 7.09
N SER A 122 27.93 15.79 6.08
CA SER A 122 29.14 16.63 6.14
C SER A 122 28.92 17.98 5.45
N ILE A 123 29.52 19.04 6.00
CA ILE A 123 29.80 20.26 5.24
C ILE A 123 31.16 20.12 4.57
N PHE A 124 31.34 20.69 3.39
CA PHE A 124 32.58 20.57 2.63
C PHE A 124 32.96 21.84 1.88
N ALA A 125 34.26 22.01 1.64
CA ALA A 125 34.85 22.99 0.74
C ALA A 125 36.06 22.35 0.05
N ASN A 126 36.00 22.25 -1.27
CA ASN A 126 36.93 21.48 -2.11
C ASN A 126 37.11 20.06 -1.55
N ASN A 127 38.31 19.74 -1.06
CA ASN A 127 38.66 18.41 -0.55
C ASN A 127 38.62 18.34 0.99
N VAL A 128 38.16 19.39 1.67
CA VAL A 128 38.06 19.45 3.13
C VAL A 128 36.60 19.33 3.55
N GLU A 129 36.31 18.49 4.53
CA GLU A 129 34.95 18.32 5.07
C GLU A 129 34.96 18.09 6.59
N THR A 130 33.84 18.37 7.26
CA THR A 130 33.61 18.00 8.66
C THR A 130 32.19 17.49 8.87
N SER A 131 32.04 16.51 9.77
CA SER A 131 30.76 15.86 10.02
C SER A 131 29.78 16.74 10.79
N VAL A 132 28.54 16.77 10.31
CA VAL A 132 27.39 17.41 10.96
C VAL A 132 26.64 16.35 11.77
N ASN A 133 26.44 16.62 13.05
CA ASN A 133 25.89 15.66 14.00
C ASN A 133 24.93 16.28 15.03
N THR A 134 24.78 17.60 15.07
CA THR A 134 23.84 18.34 15.92
C THR A 134 23.55 19.70 15.28
N VAL A 135 22.54 20.42 15.76
CA VAL A 135 22.28 21.80 15.34
C VAL A 135 23.32 22.75 15.96
N LYS A 136 24.23 23.29 15.16
CA LYS A 136 25.18 24.36 15.53
C LYS A 136 25.84 24.97 14.29
N ASP A 137 26.72 25.94 14.51
CA ASP A 137 27.67 26.37 13.48
C ASP A 137 28.83 25.39 13.36
N TYR A 138 29.13 25.01 12.12
CA TYR A 138 30.28 24.18 11.76
C TYR A 138 31.25 25.04 10.95
N THR A 139 32.51 25.08 11.35
CA THR A 139 33.57 25.79 10.63
C THR A 139 34.58 24.79 10.10
N ILE A 140 34.95 24.95 8.84
CA ILE A 140 36.10 24.29 8.23
C ILE A 140 37.01 25.36 7.64
N ASP A 141 38.30 25.12 7.78
CA ASP A 141 39.32 25.98 7.19
C ASP A 141 40.01 25.26 6.04
N PHE A 142 40.27 25.99 4.95
CA PHE A 142 40.80 25.41 3.73
C PHE A 142 41.60 26.42 2.92
N PHE A 143 42.52 25.93 2.09
CA PHE A 143 43.37 26.76 1.23
C PHE A 143 42.93 26.68 -0.22
N VAL A 144 42.97 27.81 -0.92
CA VAL A 144 42.65 27.92 -2.35
C VAL A 144 43.90 28.29 -3.12
N ASN A 145 44.24 27.52 -4.16
CA ASN A 145 45.45 27.70 -4.96
C ASN A 145 45.21 27.82 -6.48
N ASN A 146 43.98 27.59 -6.94
CA ASN A 146 43.58 27.61 -8.35
C ASN A 146 42.45 28.63 -8.62
N GLY A 147 42.25 29.57 -7.69
CA GLY A 147 41.20 30.57 -7.76
C GLY A 147 39.77 29.99 -7.82
N THR A 148 39.56 28.73 -7.42
CA THR A 148 38.25 28.07 -7.47
C THR A 148 37.87 27.46 -6.13
N ILE A 149 36.61 27.64 -5.73
CA ILE A 149 36.02 27.04 -4.52
C ILE A 149 34.73 26.33 -4.90
N THR A 150 34.62 25.04 -4.61
CA THR A 150 33.34 24.31 -4.60
C THR A 150 32.99 23.95 -3.16
N LEU A 151 31.86 24.41 -2.66
CA LEU A 151 31.46 24.19 -1.28
C LEU A 151 29.99 23.83 -1.14
N GLY A 152 29.62 23.21 -0.02
CA GLY A 152 28.24 22.78 0.20
C GLY A 152 28.03 21.89 1.41
N LEU A 153 26.88 21.21 1.41
CA LEU A 153 26.52 20.17 2.36
C LEU A 153 26.05 18.93 1.59
N LYS A 154 26.40 17.74 2.09
CA LYS A 154 25.95 16.45 1.54
C LYS A 154 25.55 15.47 2.64
N ALA A 155 24.66 14.56 2.29
CA ALA A 155 24.24 13.41 3.09
C ALA A 155 24.50 12.11 2.33
N GLU A 156 25.22 11.18 2.96
CA GLU A 156 25.53 9.85 2.46
C GLU A 156 25.34 8.85 3.60
N ASN A 157 24.33 7.99 3.50
CA ASN A 157 23.93 7.05 4.57
C ASN A 157 23.63 7.75 5.91
N ALA A 158 22.89 8.87 5.87
CA ALA A 158 22.62 9.69 7.04
C ALA A 158 21.72 8.98 8.07
N THR A 159 22.11 9.01 9.34
CA THR A 159 21.36 8.31 10.41
C THR A 159 20.26 9.15 11.06
N GLY A 160 20.31 10.49 10.90
CA GLY A 160 19.27 11.39 11.41
C GLY A 160 18.04 11.41 10.51
N ASN A 161 16.90 11.85 11.07
CA ASN A 161 15.64 12.02 10.35
C ASN A 161 15.36 13.48 9.95
N TRP A 162 16.15 14.44 10.46
CA TRP A 162 16.11 15.83 10.03
C TRP A 162 17.51 16.39 9.75
N LEU A 163 17.71 16.79 8.49
CA LEU A 163 18.89 17.49 7.99
C LEU A 163 18.48 18.90 7.65
N THR A 164 19.24 19.89 8.10
CA THR A 164 18.98 21.29 7.83
C THR A 164 20.29 22.05 7.66
N CYS A 165 20.30 23.08 6.82
CA CYS A 165 21.37 24.07 6.80
C CYS A 165 20.91 25.44 6.31
N ASP A 166 21.68 26.45 6.70
CA ASP A 166 21.50 27.84 6.28
C ASP A 166 22.78 28.66 6.52
N ASN A 167 22.76 29.93 6.13
CA ASN A 167 23.70 30.96 6.57
C ASN A 167 25.17 30.59 6.29
N PHE A 168 25.48 30.36 5.01
CA PHE A 168 26.86 30.06 4.57
C PHE A 168 27.74 31.31 4.64
N ARG A 169 28.82 31.26 5.41
CA ARG A 169 29.74 32.38 5.64
C ARG A 169 31.15 31.99 5.20
N LEU A 170 31.65 32.69 4.19
CA LEU A 170 33.00 32.48 3.66
C LEU A 170 33.88 33.67 4.00
N VAL A 171 34.96 33.43 4.73
CA VAL A 171 35.92 34.44 5.18
C VAL A 171 37.28 34.15 4.57
N TYR A 172 37.86 35.14 3.89
CA TYR A 172 39.27 35.10 3.53
C TYR A 172 40.11 35.56 4.72
N ASN A 173 40.99 34.70 5.19
CA ASN A 173 41.81 34.88 6.40
C ASN A 173 43.23 35.38 6.11
N GLY A 174 43.54 35.68 4.84
CA GLY A 174 44.84 36.14 4.40
C GLY A 174 45.84 35.03 4.10
N GLU A 175 47.10 35.44 3.92
CA GLU A 175 48.20 34.67 3.36
C GLU A 175 49.13 34.08 4.43
N ASN A 176 48.61 33.62 5.58
CA ASN A 176 49.42 33.12 6.70
C ASN A 176 50.08 31.74 6.40
N SER A 177 50.84 31.71 5.32
CA SER A 177 51.20 30.57 4.51
C SER A 177 52.43 29.84 5.06
N LYS A 178 53.21 30.49 5.93
CA LYS A 178 54.40 29.89 6.58
C LYS A 178 54.04 28.93 7.72
N THR A 179 53.01 29.23 8.52
CA THR A 179 52.50 28.30 9.54
C THR A 179 51.96 27.03 8.87
N TYR A 180 51.29 27.18 7.73
CA TYR A 180 50.82 26.04 6.95
C TYR A 180 51.95 25.23 6.32
N ILE A 181 53.01 25.87 5.81
CA ILE A 181 54.22 25.15 5.39
C ILE A 181 54.81 24.37 6.57
N GLN A 182 54.85 24.93 7.78
CA GLN A 182 55.36 24.22 8.96
C GLN A 182 54.53 22.98 9.28
N GLU A 183 53.21 23.06 9.23
CA GLU A 183 52.32 21.90 9.44
C GLU A 183 52.52 20.82 8.37
N LEU A 184 52.68 21.21 7.10
CA LEU A 184 52.97 20.28 6.01
C LEU A 184 54.37 19.65 6.15
N VAL A 185 55.36 20.43 6.59
CA VAL A 185 56.71 19.93 6.89
C VAL A 185 56.66 18.94 8.05
N ASP A 186 55.93 19.24 9.11
CA ASP A 186 55.77 18.35 10.27
C ASP A 186 55.09 17.04 9.86
N ALA A 187 54.01 17.11 9.07
CA ALA A 187 53.33 15.93 8.53
C ALA A 187 54.25 15.11 7.62
N ALA A 188 54.92 15.74 6.66
CA ALA A 188 55.88 15.08 5.77
C ALA A 188 57.04 14.42 6.55
N ASN A 189 57.52 15.04 7.63
CA ASN A 189 58.55 14.47 8.49
C ASN A 189 58.10 13.18 9.18
N THR A 190 56.81 13.01 9.51
CA THR A 190 56.30 11.77 10.12
C THR A 190 56.43 10.56 9.18
N LEU A 191 56.28 10.76 7.87
CA LEU A 191 56.39 9.70 6.88
C LEU A 191 57.83 9.18 6.73
N LEU A 192 58.85 9.99 7.09
CA LEU A 192 60.25 9.60 6.92
C LEU A 192 60.66 8.38 7.77
N SER A 193 59.90 7.97 8.78
CA SER A 193 60.17 6.72 9.50
C SER A 193 59.65 5.46 8.78
N ASP A 194 58.75 5.61 7.82
CA ASP A 194 58.02 4.49 7.22
C ASP A 194 58.76 3.89 6.01
N LYS A 195 58.39 2.67 5.62
CA LYS A 195 58.95 2.02 4.43
C LYS A 195 58.44 2.73 3.17
N MET A 196 59.34 3.28 2.36
CA MET A 196 59.01 3.92 1.08
C MET A 196 60.19 3.80 0.11
N ASN A 197 59.96 4.04 -1.18
CA ASN A 197 61.00 4.07 -2.20
C ASN A 197 62.03 5.19 -1.91
N ASN A 198 63.31 4.90 -2.16
CA ASN A 198 64.45 5.78 -1.87
C ASN A 198 64.43 7.08 -2.69
N ASN A 199 63.99 7.05 -3.95
CA ASN A 199 63.87 8.24 -4.78
C ASN A 199 62.74 9.13 -4.25
N VAL A 200 61.58 8.54 -3.96
CA VAL A 200 60.43 9.26 -3.35
C VAL A 200 60.83 9.88 -2.00
N ARG A 201 61.56 9.15 -1.16
CA ARG A 201 62.12 9.66 0.10
C ARG A 201 63.05 10.85 -0.13
N THR A 202 63.92 10.76 -1.13
CA THR A 202 64.87 11.84 -1.46
C THR A 202 64.14 13.10 -1.95
N GLU A 203 63.09 12.93 -2.75
CA GLU A 203 62.22 14.03 -3.19
C GLU A 203 61.45 14.66 -2.02
N LEU A 204 60.91 13.83 -1.10
CA LEU A 204 60.22 14.32 0.09
C LEU A 204 61.16 15.11 0.99
N VAL A 205 62.36 14.61 1.25
CA VAL A 205 63.40 15.31 2.03
C VAL A 205 63.79 16.63 1.35
N SER A 206 63.88 16.65 0.02
CA SER A 206 64.17 17.87 -0.73
C SER A 206 63.05 18.91 -0.60
N ALA A 207 61.79 18.46 -0.64
CA ALA A 207 60.63 19.33 -0.46
C ALA A 207 60.51 19.85 0.98
N ILE A 208 60.78 19.03 2.00
CA ILE A 208 60.85 19.42 3.41
C ILE A 208 61.90 20.52 3.61
N ASN A 209 63.12 20.31 3.11
CA ASN A 209 64.20 21.29 3.21
C ASN A 209 63.84 22.62 2.52
N LEU A 210 63.13 22.57 1.39
CA LEU A 210 62.65 23.76 0.69
C LEU A 210 61.56 24.48 1.51
N GLY A 211 60.68 23.73 2.17
CA GLY A 211 59.71 24.24 3.14
C GLY A 211 60.38 24.99 4.29
N ASP A 212 61.34 24.35 4.96
CA ASP A 212 62.12 24.95 6.06
C ASP A 212 62.86 26.22 5.63
N GLN A 213 63.48 26.22 4.43
CA GLN A 213 64.13 27.39 3.86
C GLN A 213 63.14 28.53 3.58
N THR A 214 61.95 28.21 3.07
CA THR A 214 60.90 29.19 2.74
C THR A 214 60.26 29.78 4.00
N ILE A 215 60.13 28.98 5.07
CA ILE A 215 59.71 29.46 6.39
C ILE A 215 60.73 30.50 6.91
N ALA A 216 62.02 30.19 6.81
CA ALA A 216 63.11 31.05 7.30
C ALA A 216 63.37 32.31 6.46
N ASP A 217 62.94 32.37 5.19
CA ASP A 217 63.17 33.52 4.30
C ASP A 217 62.14 34.64 4.48
N GLU A 218 62.52 35.73 5.15
CA GLU A 218 61.66 36.92 5.35
C GLU A 218 61.28 37.66 4.05
N ALA A 219 61.93 37.37 2.92
CA ALA A 219 61.68 37.99 1.61
C ALA A 219 60.87 37.11 0.63
N ALA A 220 60.45 35.90 1.04
CA ALA A 220 59.71 34.99 0.19
C ALA A 220 58.37 35.59 -0.28
N THR A 221 58.13 35.58 -1.60
CA THR A 221 56.87 36.10 -2.18
C THR A 221 55.72 35.13 -1.99
N GLU A 222 54.47 35.61 -2.04
CA GLU A 222 53.26 34.78 -1.98
C GLU A 222 53.25 33.66 -3.03
N GLN A 223 53.70 33.96 -4.26
CA GLN A 223 53.81 32.96 -5.32
C GLN A 223 54.85 31.89 -4.97
N THR A 224 56.02 32.29 -4.46
CA THR A 224 57.05 31.35 -4.00
C THR A 224 56.52 30.43 -2.91
N ILE A 225 55.77 30.98 -1.96
CA ILE A 225 55.17 30.21 -0.88
C ILE A 225 54.10 29.24 -1.42
N ALA A 226 53.25 29.68 -2.35
CA ALA A 226 52.24 28.82 -2.98
C ALA A 226 52.87 27.67 -3.77
N ASP A 227 53.94 27.93 -4.51
CA ASP A 227 54.69 26.92 -5.27
C ASP A 227 55.32 25.88 -4.34
N VAL A 228 55.87 26.32 -3.20
CA VAL A 228 56.47 25.43 -2.19
C VAL A 228 55.41 24.59 -1.48
N ILE A 229 54.25 25.16 -1.15
CA ILE A 229 53.10 24.41 -0.59
C ILE A 229 52.66 23.32 -1.56
N GLN A 230 52.51 23.66 -2.85
CA GLN A 230 52.13 22.68 -3.88
C GLN A 230 53.18 21.59 -4.01
N HIS A 231 54.46 21.97 -4.00
CA HIS A 231 55.56 21.03 -4.12
C HIS A 231 55.62 20.05 -2.93
N ILE A 232 55.50 20.55 -1.69
CA ILE A 232 55.47 19.70 -0.48
C ILE A 232 54.28 18.74 -0.54
N LYS A 233 53.08 19.22 -0.88
CA LYS A 233 51.89 18.37 -1.00
C LYS A 233 52.03 17.29 -2.06
N GLU A 234 52.59 17.62 -3.22
CA GLU A 234 52.83 16.65 -4.29
C GLU A 234 53.79 15.55 -3.81
N LYS A 235 54.90 15.94 -3.15
CA LYS A 235 55.90 14.98 -2.68
C LYS A 235 55.43 14.18 -1.46
N GLU A 236 54.69 14.79 -0.55
CA GLU A 236 54.03 14.12 0.57
C GLU A 236 53.01 13.10 0.06
N LEU A 237 52.19 13.45 -0.93
CA LEU A 237 51.25 12.52 -1.56
C LEU A 237 51.98 11.34 -2.21
N ASN A 238 53.05 11.61 -2.99
CA ASN A 238 53.86 10.54 -3.59
C ASN A 238 54.49 9.64 -2.52
N ALA A 239 54.95 10.22 -1.40
CA ALA A 239 55.49 9.48 -0.27
C ALA A 239 54.42 8.63 0.41
N GLN A 240 53.23 9.16 0.67
CA GLN A 240 52.11 8.42 1.25
C GLN A 240 51.68 7.26 0.34
N ILE A 241 51.60 7.49 -0.97
CA ILE A 241 51.32 6.44 -1.96
C ILE A 241 52.40 5.36 -1.87
N SER A 242 53.67 5.74 -1.80
CA SER A 242 54.76 4.77 -1.66
C SER A 242 54.66 3.99 -0.35
N VAL A 243 54.42 4.65 0.78
CA VAL A 243 54.23 4.01 2.10
C VAL A 243 53.10 3.01 2.05
N ASN A 244 51.94 3.40 1.56
CA ASN A 244 50.75 2.55 1.47
C ASN A 244 51.01 1.29 0.62
N SER A 245 51.75 1.39 -0.50
CA SER A 245 52.11 0.22 -1.31
C SER A 245 52.99 -0.77 -0.55
N TYR A 246 54.00 -0.29 0.19
CA TYR A 246 54.84 -1.17 1.02
C TYR A 246 54.07 -1.76 2.21
N GLU A 247 53.18 -1.00 2.84
CA GLU A 247 52.29 -1.49 3.90
C GLU A 247 51.30 -2.54 3.40
N ASN A 248 50.73 -2.33 2.20
CA ASN A 248 49.83 -3.28 1.56
C ASN A 248 50.56 -4.60 1.25
N LEU A 249 51.73 -4.51 0.62
CA LEU A 249 52.58 -5.68 0.38
C LEU A 249 52.91 -6.42 1.68
N GLN A 250 53.26 -5.68 2.75
CA GLN A 250 53.55 -6.28 4.07
C GLN A 250 52.32 -6.98 4.66
N THR A 251 51.15 -6.36 4.58
CA THR A 251 49.88 -6.95 5.05
C THR A 251 49.52 -8.21 4.28
N THR A 252 49.76 -8.22 2.96
CA THR A 252 49.57 -9.41 2.12
C THR A 252 50.56 -10.50 2.47
N ILE A 253 51.83 -10.17 2.74
CA ILE A 253 52.84 -11.14 3.24
C ILE A 253 52.39 -11.77 4.56
N ASP A 254 51.92 -10.97 5.51
CA ASP A 254 51.47 -11.46 6.81
C ASP A 254 50.25 -12.38 6.66
N SER A 255 49.33 -12.03 5.76
CA SER A 255 48.17 -12.85 5.40
C SER A 255 48.58 -14.16 4.72
N ALA A 256 49.52 -14.11 3.78
CA ALA A 256 50.05 -15.28 3.09
C ALA A 256 50.72 -16.25 4.06
N LEU A 257 51.48 -15.74 5.04
CA LEU A 257 52.13 -16.55 6.06
C LEU A 257 51.13 -17.22 7.00
N ALA A 258 50.03 -16.52 7.35
CA ALA A 258 48.96 -17.11 8.15
C ALA A 258 48.22 -18.23 7.39
N ILE A 259 48.06 -18.08 6.07
CA ILE A 259 47.39 -19.06 5.19
C ILE A 259 48.29 -20.27 4.90
N TYR A 260 49.59 -20.03 4.74
CA TYR A 260 50.57 -21.06 4.41
C TYR A 260 50.75 -22.10 5.55
N ASP A 261 50.44 -21.72 6.80
CA ASP A 261 50.41 -22.58 8.00
C ASP A 261 51.61 -23.56 8.11
N ASP A 262 51.37 -24.87 7.94
CA ASP A 262 52.37 -25.94 8.04
C ASP A 262 53.13 -26.23 6.72
N GLY A 263 52.77 -25.54 5.64
CA GLY A 263 53.35 -25.70 4.30
C GLY A 263 52.87 -26.94 3.55
N SER A 264 51.76 -27.56 3.94
CA SER A 264 51.13 -28.68 3.25
C SER A 264 50.07 -28.23 2.22
N GLY A 265 49.61 -29.12 1.34
CA GLY A 265 48.57 -28.81 0.33
C GLY A 265 49.08 -28.60 -1.10
N LYS A 266 48.14 -28.54 -2.05
CA LYS A 266 48.45 -28.25 -3.46
C LYS A 266 48.88 -26.79 -3.62
N GLU A 267 49.77 -26.48 -4.55
CA GLU A 267 50.34 -25.13 -4.75
C GLU A 267 51.16 -24.55 -3.58
N ALA A 268 51.42 -25.30 -2.49
CA ALA A 268 52.19 -24.81 -1.34
C ALA A 268 53.58 -24.28 -1.74
N ILE A 269 54.30 -25.00 -2.61
CA ILE A 269 55.63 -24.60 -3.09
C ILE A 269 55.57 -23.26 -3.87
N ALA A 270 54.52 -23.07 -4.66
CA ALA A 270 54.33 -21.84 -5.44
C ALA A 270 54.01 -20.66 -4.51
N LEU A 271 53.13 -20.84 -3.52
CA LEU A 271 52.84 -19.83 -2.50
C LEU A 271 54.10 -19.47 -1.69
N GLN A 272 54.88 -20.45 -1.27
CA GLN A 272 56.13 -20.22 -0.55
C GLN A 272 57.13 -19.39 -1.38
N THR A 273 57.22 -19.66 -2.68
CA THR A 273 58.10 -18.92 -3.61
C THR A 273 57.64 -17.48 -3.77
N ALA A 274 56.34 -17.25 -3.91
CA ALA A 274 55.76 -15.91 -3.97
C ALA A 274 55.96 -15.14 -2.66
N ILE A 275 55.77 -15.79 -1.50
CA ILE A 275 56.02 -15.20 -0.17
C ILE A 275 57.47 -14.72 -0.06
N ASN A 276 58.43 -15.54 -0.49
CA ASN A 276 59.86 -15.17 -0.42
C ASN A 276 60.17 -13.98 -1.34
N THR A 277 59.65 -14.00 -2.57
CA THR A 277 59.82 -12.91 -3.53
C THR A 277 59.21 -11.60 -3.01
N ALA A 278 58.03 -11.67 -2.42
CA ALA A 278 57.36 -10.51 -1.81
C ALA A 278 58.13 -9.97 -0.60
N LYS A 279 58.71 -10.84 0.25
CA LYS A 279 59.58 -10.44 1.37
C LYS A 279 60.84 -9.72 0.89
N ASP A 280 61.49 -10.25 -0.14
CA ASP A 280 62.68 -9.62 -0.73
C ASP A 280 62.33 -8.25 -1.31
N THR A 281 61.18 -8.14 -1.99
CA THR A 281 60.64 -6.90 -2.54
C THR A 281 60.30 -5.89 -1.44
N SER A 282 59.62 -6.30 -0.36
CA SER A 282 59.23 -5.45 0.79
C SER A 282 60.43 -4.88 1.56
N ASN A 283 61.62 -5.49 1.43
CA ASN A 283 62.86 -5.03 2.05
C ASN A 283 63.80 -4.29 1.08
N ASN A 284 63.44 -4.18 -0.20
CA ASN A 284 64.19 -3.42 -1.18
C ASN A 284 63.51 -2.07 -1.42
N PHE A 285 64.17 -0.98 -1.02
CA PHE A 285 63.64 0.38 -1.18
C PHE A 285 64.11 1.07 -2.47
N SER A 286 64.88 0.38 -3.32
CA SER A 286 65.42 0.95 -4.57
C SER A 286 64.64 0.51 -5.82
N ILE A 287 63.61 -0.31 -5.65
CA ILE A 287 62.73 -0.79 -6.73
C ILE A 287 61.58 0.18 -6.98
N SER A 288 61.04 0.16 -8.19
CA SER A 288 59.91 1.01 -8.56
C SER A 288 58.64 0.65 -7.79
N LEU A 289 57.72 1.62 -7.66
CA LEU A 289 56.43 1.39 -7.02
C LEU A 289 55.57 0.37 -7.80
N GLU A 290 55.72 0.35 -9.12
CA GLU A 290 55.11 -0.63 -10.00
C GLU A 290 55.56 -2.05 -9.66
N GLU A 291 56.87 -2.27 -9.42
CA GLU A 291 57.39 -3.58 -8.99
C GLU A 291 56.86 -4.01 -7.62
N VAL A 292 56.67 -3.07 -6.68
CA VAL A 292 56.07 -3.34 -5.36
C VAL A 292 54.60 -3.78 -5.50
N ASN A 293 53.84 -3.07 -6.34
CA ASN A 293 52.44 -3.42 -6.61
C ASN A 293 52.33 -4.76 -7.37
N ASN A 294 53.17 -4.99 -8.37
CA ASN A 294 53.23 -6.25 -9.12
C ASN A 294 53.57 -7.44 -8.21
N ALA A 295 54.49 -7.27 -7.26
CA ALA A 295 54.80 -8.32 -6.27
C ALA A 295 53.61 -8.59 -5.33
N THR A 296 52.82 -7.56 -5.00
CA THR A 296 51.61 -7.68 -4.17
C THR A 296 50.54 -8.46 -4.92
N GLU A 297 50.31 -8.14 -6.20
CA GLU A 297 49.38 -8.86 -7.07
C GLU A 297 49.82 -10.32 -7.30
N ALA A 298 51.11 -10.54 -7.57
CA ALA A 298 51.65 -11.89 -7.73
C ALA A 298 51.49 -12.74 -6.47
N LEU A 299 51.67 -12.14 -5.28
CA LEU A 299 51.45 -12.82 -4.01
C LEU A 299 49.96 -13.08 -3.75
N ASN A 300 49.07 -12.12 -4.00
CA ASN A 300 47.62 -12.33 -3.92
C ASN A 300 47.16 -13.46 -4.86
N LEU A 301 47.67 -13.50 -6.09
CA LEU A 301 47.38 -14.58 -7.03
C LEU A 301 47.87 -15.95 -6.53
N ALA A 302 49.03 -15.99 -5.87
CA ALA A 302 49.55 -17.22 -5.28
C ALA A 302 48.74 -17.66 -4.04
N ILE A 303 48.32 -16.70 -3.20
CA ILE A 303 47.39 -16.94 -2.08
C ILE A 303 46.08 -17.52 -2.62
N ASP A 304 45.52 -16.93 -3.67
CA ASP A 304 44.27 -17.38 -4.29
C ASP A 304 44.43 -18.77 -4.86
N LYS A 305 45.51 -19.05 -5.62
CA LYS A 305 45.79 -20.39 -6.16
C LYS A 305 45.92 -21.45 -5.07
N TYR A 306 46.60 -21.11 -3.97
CA TYR A 306 46.75 -21.99 -2.82
C TYR A 306 45.43 -22.21 -2.07
N ASN A 307 44.69 -21.15 -1.74
CA ASN A 307 43.37 -21.28 -1.11
C ASN A 307 42.41 -22.06 -2.01
N PHE A 308 42.42 -21.79 -3.31
CA PHE A 308 41.57 -22.43 -4.31
C PHE A 308 41.90 -23.92 -4.49
N ALA A 309 43.17 -24.27 -4.61
CA ALA A 309 43.59 -25.66 -4.76
C ALA A 309 43.33 -26.51 -3.49
N ASN A 310 43.05 -25.85 -2.36
CA ASN A 310 42.86 -26.49 -1.05
C ASN A 310 41.49 -26.21 -0.37
N LYS A 311 40.56 -25.46 -0.99
CA LYS A 311 39.14 -25.32 -0.56
C LYS A 311 38.19 -25.39 -1.77
N THR A 312 37.47 -26.52 -1.89
CA THR A 312 36.52 -26.77 -2.99
C THR A 312 35.05 -26.68 -2.58
N ASP A 313 34.71 -26.75 -1.29
CA ASP A 313 33.31 -26.77 -0.81
C ASP A 313 32.90 -25.41 -0.21
N PHE A 314 31.90 -24.79 -0.82
CA PHE A 314 31.30 -23.50 -0.45
C PHE A 314 29.86 -23.67 0.06
N THR A 315 29.43 -24.90 0.35
CA THR A 315 28.08 -25.20 0.83
C THR A 315 27.73 -24.44 2.11
N ASP A 316 28.70 -24.14 2.98
CA ASP A 316 28.49 -23.37 4.22
C ASP A 316 28.01 -21.92 4.00
N TYR A 317 28.10 -21.39 2.78
CA TYR A 317 27.55 -20.08 2.42
C TYR A 317 26.03 -20.15 2.14
N ILE A 318 25.50 -21.35 1.92
CA ILE A 318 24.07 -21.59 1.81
C ILE A 318 23.54 -21.74 3.22
N GLU A 319 22.63 -20.87 3.64
CA GLU A 319 22.01 -21.01 4.96
C GLU A 319 21.03 -22.18 4.93
N ASN A 320 21.19 -23.13 5.86
CA ASN A 320 20.29 -24.27 6.02
C ASN A 320 20.11 -25.09 4.72
N PRO A 321 21.22 -25.60 4.11
CA PRO A 321 21.23 -26.22 2.78
C PRO A 321 20.47 -27.55 2.71
N SER A 322 20.20 -28.17 3.87
CA SER A 322 19.45 -29.42 4.00
C SER A 322 18.17 -29.29 4.84
N PHE A 323 17.67 -28.05 5.01
CA PHE A 323 16.40 -27.77 5.70
C PHE A 323 16.24 -28.26 7.15
N GLU A 324 17.33 -28.63 7.84
CA GLU A 324 17.33 -29.10 9.24
C GLU A 324 16.78 -28.09 10.25
N SER A 325 16.69 -26.82 9.86
CA SER A 325 16.00 -25.76 10.60
C SER A 325 14.68 -25.35 9.94
N SER A 326 13.89 -26.33 9.44
CA SER A 326 12.72 -26.09 8.61
C SER A 326 13.11 -25.30 7.34
N LEU A 327 12.24 -24.43 6.82
CA LEU A 327 12.52 -23.60 5.64
C LEU A 327 13.17 -22.25 5.99
N ASN A 328 13.78 -22.10 7.18
CA ASN A 328 14.44 -20.87 7.59
C ASN A 328 15.64 -20.57 6.67
N GLY A 329 15.85 -19.28 6.35
CA GLY A 329 16.89 -18.82 5.42
C GLY A 329 16.49 -18.88 3.94
N TRP A 330 15.27 -19.38 3.63
CA TRP A 330 14.79 -19.52 2.25
C TRP A 330 13.50 -18.72 2.02
N GLU A 331 13.44 -18.03 0.89
CA GLU A 331 12.20 -17.47 0.36
C GLU A 331 11.36 -18.62 -0.22
N ASN A 332 10.18 -18.84 0.36
CA ASN A 332 9.35 -19.97 0.06
C ASN A 332 7.99 -19.53 -0.49
N ASN A 333 7.66 -19.98 -1.69
CA ASN A 333 6.35 -19.86 -2.29
C ASN A 333 5.73 -21.25 -2.43
N GLY A 334 5.01 -21.68 -1.41
CA GLY A 334 4.12 -22.84 -1.50
C GLY A 334 4.73 -24.22 -1.24
N MET A 335 6.00 -24.32 -0.81
CA MET A 335 6.62 -25.55 -0.31
C MET A 335 6.42 -25.71 1.21
N ALA A 336 6.59 -26.93 1.73
CA ALA A 336 6.46 -27.27 3.14
C ALA A 336 7.62 -28.17 3.60
N SER A 337 8.11 -27.98 4.83
CA SER A 337 9.12 -28.85 5.43
C SER A 337 8.50 -30.20 5.84
N GLN A 338 9.21 -31.29 5.55
CA GLN A 338 8.76 -32.66 5.85
C GLN A 338 9.84 -33.43 6.59
N GLY A 339 9.47 -34.13 7.67
CA GLY A 339 10.39 -34.98 8.47
C GLY A 339 10.27 -36.48 8.17
N ASN A 340 9.46 -36.87 7.18
CA ASN A 340 9.22 -38.27 6.84
C ASN A 340 10.35 -38.84 5.93
N ASN A 341 10.27 -40.11 5.54
CA ASN A 341 11.29 -40.78 4.70
C ASN A 341 10.83 -40.99 3.24
N ALA A 342 9.85 -40.21 2.74
CA ALA A 342 9.35 -40.36 1.38
C ALA A 342 10.35 -39.86 0.31
N PHE A 343 11.15 -38.84 0.63
CA PHE A 343 12.26 -38.41 -0.22
C PHE A 343 13.55 -39.16 0.11
N SER A 344 13.95 -40.07 -0.78
CA SER A 344 15.07 -41.00 -0.55
C SER A 344 16.47 -40.37 -0.62
N LYS A 345 16.57 -39.15 -1.14
CA LYS A 345 17.82 -38.40 -1.31
C LYS A 345 18.02 -37.29 -0.27
N LYS A 346 17.16 -37.25 0.76
CA LYS A 346 17.29 -36.27 1.84
C LYS A 346 18.59 -36.45 2.63
N GLU A 347 19.15 -35.36 3.12
CA GLU A 347 20.33 -35.31 3.98
C GLU A 347 19.91 -34.82 5.36
N GLY A 348 20.05 -35.68 6.37
CA GLY A 348 19.52 -35.39 7.70
C GLY A 348 18.07 -35.85 7.87
N ASN A 349 17.28 -35.07 8.59
CA ASN A 349 15.94 -35.47 9.04
C ASN A 349 14.83 -34.87 8.19
N THR A 350 15.05 -33.72 7.57
CA THR A 350 14.02 -32.91 6.92
C THR A 350 14.32 -32.65 5.44
N TYR A 351 13.29 -32.27 4.67
CA TYR A 351 13.41 -31.79 3.28
C TYR A 351 12.23 -30.88 2.93
N ALA A 352 12.32 -30.14 1.83
CA ALA A 352 11.22 -29.29 1.34
C ALA A 352 10.36 -30.04 0.30
N GLU A 353 9.03 -29.95 0.42
CA GLU A 353 8.07 -30.68 -0.43
C GLU A 353 6.87 -29.81 -0.83
N LYS A 354 6.30 -30.06 -2.01
CA LYS A 354 4.91 -29.75 -2.31
C LYS A 354 4.19 -30.97 -2.88
N TYR A 355 3.02 -31.26 -2.33
CA TYR A 355 2.13 -32.33 -2.76
C TYR A 355 0.73 -31.81 -3.04
N VAL A 356 0.10 -32.33 -4.10
CA VAL A 356 -1.33 -32.15 -4.40
C VAL A 356 -1.99 -33.50 -4.70
N SER A 357 -3.30 -33.57 -4.50
CA SER A 357 -4.05 -34.79 -4.84
C SER A 357 -3.98 -35.06 -6.35
N THR A 358 -4.11 -36.33 -6.73
CA THR A 358 -3.94 -36.81 -8.12
C THR A 358 -4.99 -36.28 -9.12
N THR A 359 -5.99 -35.53 -8.65
CA THR A 359 -7.03 -34.89 -9.47
C THR A 359 -6.81 -33.39 -9.64
N GLN A 360 -5.69 -32.84 -9.13
CA GLN A 360 -5.36 -31.43 -9.17
C GLN A 360 -4.04 -31.20 -9.91
N ASN A 361 -3.97 -30.13 -10.70
CA ASN A 361 -2.71 -29.69 -11.30
C ASN A 361 -1.81 -29.09 -10.21
N MET A 362 -0.50 -29.36 -10.29
CA MET A 362 0.47 -28.77 -9.38
C MET A 362 0.49 -27.24 -9.57
N PRO A 363 0.16 -26.44 -8.55
CA PRO A 363 0.27 -24.99 -8.64
C PRO A 363 1.75 -24.60 -8.74
N ASN A 364 2.02 -23.40 -9.27
CA ASN A 364 3.36 -22.85 -9.24
C ASN A 364 3.86 -22.79 -7.79
N ALA A 365 5.09 -23.25 -7.59
CA ALA A 365 5.73 -23.27 -6.29
C ALA A 365 7.23 -23.02 -6.44
N SER A 366 7.87 -22.40 -5.45
CA SER A 366 9.31 -22.21 -5.45
C SER A 366 9.89 -22.18 -4.04
N ILE A 367 11.16 -22.50 -3.94
CA ILE A 367 11.98 -22.23 -2.76
C ILE A 367 13.36 -21.77 -3.22
N GLN A 368 13.82 -20.63 -2.71
CA GLN A 368 15.04 -19.99 -3.19
C GLN A 368 15.80 -19.25 -2.08
N GLN A 369 17.10 -19.07 -2.30
CA GLN A 369 17.98 -18.31 -1.41
C GLN A 369 18.99 -17.52 -2.24
N THR A 370 19.27 -16.29 -1.81
CA THR A 370 20.36 -15.49 -2.36
C THR A 370 21.61 -15.68 -1.51
N VAL A 371 22.63 -16.29 -2.09
CA VAL A 371 23.93 -16.57 -1.48
C VAL A 371 24.87 -15.40 -1.78
N ASN A 372 25.48 -14.82 -0.75
CA ASN A 372 26.32 -13.63 -0.85
C ASN A 372 27.76 -13.92 -0.41
N GLY A 373 28.69 -13.07 -0.84
CA GLY A 373 30.09 -13.14 -0.41
C GLY A 373 30.90 -14.23 -1.14
N LEU A 374 30.44 -14.64 -2.32
CA LEU A 374 31.12 -15.61 -3.15
C LEU A 374 32.28 -14.95 -3.93
N PRO A 375 33.40 -15.65 -4.13
CA PRO A 375 34.38 -15.26 -5.15
C PRO A 375 33.81 -15.22 -6.57
N ASN A 376 34.42 -14.42 -7.45
CA ASN A 376 34.09 -14.50 -8.87
C ASN A 376 34.71 -15.75 -9.48
N GLY A 377 33.95 -16.46 -10.32
CA GLY A 377 34.41 -17.64 -11.04
C GLY A 377 33.34 -18.70 -11.26
N PHE A 378 33.76 -19.88 -11.68
CA PHE A 378 32.89 -20.99 -12.01
C PHE A 378 32.52 -21.78 -10.75
N TYR A 379 31.27 -22.19 -10.65
CA TYR A 379 30.75 -23.04 -9.60
C TYR A 379 29.96 -24.20 -10.19
N THR A 380 29.82 -25.27 -9.40
CA THR A 380 28.83 -26.31 -9.62
C THR A 380 27.89 -26.35 -8.43
N LEU A 381 26.62 -26.03 -8.66
CA LEU A 381 25.55 -26.29 -7.72
C LEU A 381 25.03 -27.72 -7.95
N THR A 382 24.97 -28.52 -6.90
CA THR A 382 24.30 -29.82 -6.91
C THR A 382 23.12 -29.80 -5.93
N VAL A 383 21.96 -30.27 -6.36
CA VAL A 383 20.75 -30.30 -5.52
C VAL A 383 20.13 -31.69 -5.62
N ALA A 384 19.77 -32.29 -4.49
CA ALA A 384 18.90 -33.45 -4.50
C ALA A 384 17.47 -32.97 -4.78
N ALA A 385 16.88 -33.38 -5.89
CA ALA A 385 15.52 -32.95 -6.26
C ALA A 385 14.68 -34.09 -6.84
N GLY A 386 13.37 -33.94 -6.83
CA GLY A 386 12.43 -34.91 -7.38
C GLY A 386 11.15 -34.26 -7.90
N ASN A 387 10.63 -34.84 -8.98
CA ASN A 387 9.34 -34.52 -9.58
C ASN A 387 8.68 -35.86 -9.96
N SER A 388 7.58 -36.21 -9.31
CA SER A 388 6.98 -37.55 -9.42
C SER A 388 5.47 -37.47 -9.53
N ASN A 389 4.89 -38.45 -10.23
CA ASN A 389 3.47 -38.76 -10.14
C ASN A 389 3.26 -39.95 -9.18
N THR A 390 2.54 -39.75 -8.08
CA THR A 390 2.36 -40.78 -7.04
C THR A 390 1.56 -42.01 -7.52
N ASN A 391 0.83 -41.91 -8.64
CA ASN A 391 0.16 -43.06 -9.27
C ASN A 391 1.06 -43.85 -10.24
N ASN A 392 2.15 -43.24 -10.72
CA ASN A 392 3.09 -43.88 -11.62
C ASN A 392 4.50 -43.29 -11.46
N LEU A 393 5.22 -43.80 -10.46
CA LEU A 393 6.58 -43.39 -10.13
C LEU A 393 7.60 -43.63 -11.26
N SER A 394 7.24 -44.37 -12.31
CA SER A 394 8.08 -44.61 -13.50
C SER A 394 7.86 -43.62 -14.64
N SER A 395 6.85 -42.74 -14.55
CA SER A 395 6.56 -41.75 -15.58
C SER A 395 7.41 -40.49 -15.42
N ILE A 396 8.10 -40.10 -16.50
CA ILE A 396 8.90 -38.86 -16.58
C ILE A 396 7.96 -37.66 -16.44
N GLN A 397 8.24 -36.80 -15.46
CA GLN A 397 7.50 -35.55 -15.24
C GLN A 397 8.25 -34.35 -15.83
N THR A 398 7.55 -33.24 -16.03
CA THR A 398 8.08 -31.98 -16.58
C THR A 398 7.63 -30.78 -15.73
N GLY A 399 8.17 -29.60 -16.02
CA GLY A 399 7.76 -28.33 -15.40
C GLY A 399 8.36 -28.04 -14.02
N VAL A 400 9.44 -28.73 -13.63
CA VAL A 400 10.20 -28.45 -12.41
C VAL A 400 11.67 -28.27 -12.76
N TYR A 401 12.33 -27.30 -12.14
CA TYR A 401 13.71 -26.94 -12.41
C TYR A 401 14.44 -26.64 -11.11
N ILE A 402 15.66 -27.12 -10.98
CA ILE A 402 16.63 -26.42 -10.12
C ILE A 402 17.19 -25.25 -10.92
N PHE A 403 17.56 -24.17 -10.26
CA PHE A 403 18.12 -22.99 -10.91
C PHE A 403 19.21 -22.31 -10.09
N ALA A 404 20.08 -21.58 -10.80
CA ALA A 404 21.02 -20.63 -10.26
C ALA A 404 21.05 -19.38 -11.15
N ASN A 405 20.50 -18.27 -10.67
CA ASN A 405 20.14 -17.10 -11.49
C ASN A 405 19.29 -17.55 -12.70
N ASP A 406 19.77 -17.31 -13.92
CA ASP A 406 19.10 -17.67 -15.17
C ASP A 406 19.38 -19.12 -15.63
N ASP A 407 20.44 -19.74 -15.10
CA ASP A 407 20.85 -21.11 -15.44
C ASP A 407 19.91 -22.12 -14.76
N LYS A 408 19.36 -23.10 -15.51
CA LYS A 408 18.39 -24.07 -14.97
C LYS A 408 18.56 -25.48 -15.51
N THR A 409 18.30 -26.48 -14.66
CA THR A 409 18.30 -27.91 -15.04
C THR A 409 16.94 -28.53 -14.74
N PRO A 410 16.27 -29.17 -15.72
CA PRO A 410 14.98 -29.85 -15.52
C PRO A 410 15.07 -31.01 -14.53
N VAL A 411 14.07 -31.10 -13.65
CA VAL A 411 13.91 -32.16 -12.64
C VAL A 411 12.75 -33.05 -13.05
N ASN A 412 13.06 -34.31 -13.35
CA ASN A 412 12.12 -35.25 -13.96
C ASN A 412 11.84 -36.51 -13.12
N ILE A 413 12.81 -36.89 -12.28
CA ILE A 413 12.79 -38.03 -11.35
C ILE A 413 13.54 -37.66 -10.06
N ILE A 414 13.46 -38.48 -9.01
CA ILE A 414 14.29 -38.29 -7.80
C ILE A 414 15.76 -38.60 -8.12
N ASN A 415 16.62 -37.58 -8.13
CA ASN A 415 18.07 -37.71 -8.35
C ASN A 415 18.85 -36.49 -7.83
N ASP A 416 20.18 -36.55 -7.90
CA ASP A 416 21.02 -35.36 -7.83
C ASP A 416 21.08 -34.67 -9.20
N TYR A 417 20.83 -33.37 -9.22
CA TYR A 417 20.89 -32.53 -10.41
C TYR A 417 21.98 -31.48 -10.25
N THR A 418 22.68 -31.17 -11.33
CA THR A 418 23.78 -30.20 -11.33
C THR A 418 23.48 -29.01 -12.23
N ILE A 419 23.98 -27.85 -11.82
CA ILE A 419 24.07 -26.63 -12.62
C ILE A 419 25.52 -26.16 -12.54
N ASN A 420 26.14 -25.93 -13.69
CA ASN A 420 27.37 -25.17 -13.76
C ASN A 420 27.00 -23.71 -13.97
N LEU A 421 27.55 -22.83 -13.14
CA LEU A 421 27.24 -21.40 -13.14
C LEU A 421 28.53 -20.58 -13.06
N PHE A 422 28.43 -19.32 -13.46
CA PHE A 422 29.49 -18.33 -13.29
C PHE A 422 28.99 -17.19 -12.41
N VAL A 423 29.76 -16.84 -11.38
CA VAL A 423 29.48 -15.74 -10.45
C VAL A 423 30.43 -14.58 -10.76
N SER A 424 29.88 -13.38 -10.97
CA SER A 424 30.61 -12.19 -11.46
C SER A 424 30.59 -10.99 -10.50
N ASN A 425 29.68 -10.99 -9.53
CA ASN A 425 29.45 -9.89 -8.57
C ASN A 425 29.45 -10.38 -7.10
N GLY A 426 29.94 -11.60 -6.87
CA GLY A 426 29.97 -12.26 -5.58
C GLY A 426 28.63 -12.65 -4.96
N THR A 427 27.56 -12.70 -5.76
CA THR A 427 26.24 -13.15 -5.33
C THR A 427 25.62 -14.09 -6.36
N THR A 428 24.83 -15.05 -5.91
CA THR A 428 23.99 -15.89 -6.78
C THR A 428 22.71 -16.28 -6.06
N THR A 429 21.58 -16.32 -6.78
CA THR A 429 20.32 -16.86 -6.25
C THR A 429 20.16 -18.29 -6.72
N ILE A 430 19.94 -19.22 -5.80
CA ILE A 430 19.78 -20.65 -6.09
C ILE A 430 18.42 -21.15 -5.60
N GLY A 431 17.87 -22.19 -6.20
CA GLY A 431 16.62 -22.76 -5.72
C GLY A 431 16.04 -23.87 -6.58
N LEU A 432 14.80 -24.23 -6.24
CA LEU A 432 13.92 -25.07 -7.04
C LEU A 432 12.63 -24.30 -7.36
N LYS A 433 12.14 -24.40 -8.60
CA LYS A 433 10.87 -23.82 -9.03
C LYS A 433 10.04 -24.81 -9.85
N ALA A 434 8.72 -24.73 -9.69
CA ALA A 434 7.71 -25.48 -10.43
C ALA A 434 6.83 -24.49 -11.22
N GLU A 435 6.77 -24.70 -12.54
CA GLU A 435 6.02 -23.91 -13.51
C GLU A 435 5.28 -24.89 -14.44
N ASN A 436 3.96 -24.97 -14.33
CA ASN A 436 3.13 -25.95 -15.06
C ASN A 436 3.59 -27.41 -14.85
N ALA A 437 3.95 -27.78 -13.62
CA ALA A 437 4.49 -29.09 -13.32
C ALA A 437 3.47 -30.22 -13.56
N SER A 438 3.89 -31.27 -14.27
CA SER A 438 3.02 -32.41 -14.61
C SER A 438 2.92 -33.45 -13.48
N GLY A 439 3.89 -33.46 -12.56
CA GLY A 439 3.87 -34.31 -11.37
C GLY A 439 2.96 -33.74 -10.29
N ASN A 440 2.48 -34.60 -9.38
CA ASN A 440 1.67 -34.18 -8.23
C ASN A 440 2.46 -34.19 -6.91
N TRP A 441 3.76 -34.46 -6.97
CA TRP A 441 4.69 -34.44 -5.84
C TRP A 441 6.07 -33.93 -6.27
N ILE A 442 6.55 -32.88 -5.61
CA ILE A 442 7.89 -32.33 -5.82
C ILE A 442 8.63 -32.20 -4.49
N ALA A 443 9.94 -32.41 -4.53
CA ALA A 443 10.79 -32.30 -3.35
C ALA A 443 12.19 -31.81 -3.69
N CYS A 444 12.85 -31.13 -2.76
CA CYS A 444 14.27 -30.83 -2.82
C CYS A 444 14.93 -30.84 -1.45
N ASP A 445 16.23 -31.10 -1.45
CA ASP A 445 17.10 -31.09 -0.28
C ASP A 445 18.59 -31.01 -0.69
N ASN A 446 19.46 -30.94 0.32
CA ASN A 446 20.90 -31.19 0.20
C ASN A 446 21.55 -30.36 -0.92
N PHE A 447 21.41 -29.04 -0.83
CA PHE A 447 22.07 -28.10 -1.74
C PHE A 447 23.56 -28.06 -1.45
N ARG A 448 24.40 -28.27 -2.47
CA ARG A 448 25.86 -28.30 -2.38
C ARG A 448 26.46 -27.37 -3.41
N LEU A 449 27.32 -26.46 -2.97
CA LEU A 449 27.94 -25.46 -3.84
C LEU A 449 29.45 -25.67 -3.87
N ILE A 450 29.97 -26.04 -5.04
CA ILE A 450 31.40 -26.32 -5.25
C ILE A 450 32.01 -25.20 -6.08
N PHE A 451 33.10 -24.60 -5.62
CA PHE A 451 33.84 -23.61 -6.40
C PHE A 451 34.87 -24.31 -7.29
N ASN A 452 34.74 -24.10 -8.60
CA ASN A 452 35.61 -24.68 -9.64
C ASN A 452 36.72 -23.72 -10.09
N GLY A 453 36.74 -22.49 -9.57
CA GLY A 453 37.82 -21.55 -9.77
C GLY A 453 37.58 -20.53 -10.86
N PHE A 454 38.59 -19.71 -11.08
CA PHE A 454 38.64 -18.75 -12.19
C PHE A 454 39.94 -18.99 -12.97
N ASP A 455 39.80 -19.56 -14.16
CA ASP A 455 40.89 -19.81 -15.10
C ASP A 455 40.67 -19.01 -16.38
N ILE A 456 41.70 -18.31 -16.84
CA ILE A 456 41.62 -17.39 -17.99
C ILE A 456 41.22 -18.13 -19.27
N GLU A 457 41.81 -19.28 -19.55
CA GLU A 457 41.54 -20.03 -20.79
C GLU A 457 40.15 -20.67 -20.78
N SER A 458 39.72 -21.19 -19.63
CA SER A 458 38.35 -21.67 -19.42
C SER A 458 37.33 -20.53 -19.56
N SER A 459 37.63 -19.34 -19.03
CA SER A 459 36.79 -18.14 -19.21
C SER A 459 36.73 -17.68 -20.65
N LYS A 460 37.83 -17.71 -21.41
CA LYS A 460 37.82 -17.40 -22.85
C LYS A 460 36.98 -18.40 -23.64
N THR A 461 37.08 -19.69 -23.31
CA THR A 461 36.23 -20.73 -23.92
C THR A 461 34.75 -20.45 -23.65
N PHE A 462 34.41 -20.11 -22.41
CA PHE A 462 33.03 -19.76 -22.04
C PHE A 462 32.53 -18.47 -22.72
N ILE A 463 33.38 -17.44 -22.85
CA ILE A 463 33.05 -16.24 -23.63
C ILE A 463 32.79 -16.61 -25.09
N GLN A 464 33.57 -17.52 -25.68
CA GLN A 464 33.35 -17.96 -27.06
C GLN A 464 31.97 -18.65 -27.21
N GLU A 465 31.58 -19.51 -26.27
CA GLU A 465 30.25 -20.14 -26.28
C GLU A 465 29.11 -19.10 -26.19
N LEU A 466 29.28 -18.07 -25.36
CA LEU A 466 28.33 -16.96 -25.26
C LEU A 466 28.28 -16.12 -26.54
N VAL A 467 29.43 -15.83 -27.14
CA VAL A 467 29.54 -15.13 -28.43
C VAL A 467 28.85 -15.92 -29.54
N ASP A 468 29.05 -17.24 -29.59
CA ASP A 468 28.40 -18.11 -30.58
C ASP A 468 26.87 -18.11 -30.41
N THR A 469 26.41 -18.17 -29.15
CA THR A 469 24.98 -18.07 -28.81
C THR A 469 24.39 -16.72 -29.22
N ALA A 470 25.07 -15.63 -28.88
CA ALA A 470 24.68 -14.26 -29.22
C ALA A 470 24.63 -14.04 -30.75
N ASN A 471 25.62 -14.55 -31.48
CA ASN A 471 25.63 -14.52 -32.94
C ASN A 471 24.45 -15.27 -33.55
N GLY A 472 24.00 -16.36 -32.92
CA GLY A 472 22.81 -17.10 -33.34
C GLY A 472 21.53 -16.24 -33.35
N LEU A 473 21.39 -15.31 -32.41
CA LEU A 473 20.22 -14.42 -32.34
C LEU A 473 20.22 -13.34 -33.42
N LEU A 474 21.39 -12.95 -33.95
CA LEU A 474 21.48 -11.84 -34.91
C LEU A 474 20.72 -12.10 -36.23
N THR A 475 20.33 -13.33 -36.54
CA THR A 475 19.48 -13.61 -37.70
C THR A 475 17.98 -13.43 -37.44
N ASP A 476 17.57 -13.40 -36.17
CA ASP A 476 16.17 -13.30 -35.79
C ASP A 476 15.66 -11.85 -35.82
N LYS A 477 14.34 -11.69 -35.94
CA LYS A 477 13.69 -10.38 -35.83
C LYS A 477 13.79 -9.89 -34.38
N MET A 478 14.46 -8.76 -34.18
CA MET A 478 14.57 -8.06 -32.90
C MET A 478 14.65 -6.56 -33.17
N SER A 479 14.49 -5.77 -32.12
CA SER A 479 14.64 -4.32 -32.23
C SER A 479 16.10 -3.90 -32.42
N ASP A 480 16.32 -2.85 -33.21
CA ASP A 480 17.63 -2.35 -33.62
C ASP A 480 18.48 -1.89 -32.43
N ASP A 481 17.86 -1.40 -31.35
CA ASP A 481 18.55 -1.00 -30.12
C ASP A 481 19.19 -2.23 -29.44
N TYR A 482 18.41 -3.27 -29.17
CA TYR A 482 18.91 -4.53 -28.60
C TYR A 482 19.93 -5.20 -29.51
N ARG A 483 19.71 -5.15 -30.84
CA ARG A 483 20.67 -5.67 -31.81
C ARG A 483 22.02 -4.95 -31.71
N THR A 484 22.00 -3.63 -31.58
CA THR A 484 23.21 -2.80 -31.46
C THR A 484 23.96 -3.11 -30.17
N GLU A 485 23.25 -3.22 -29.05
CA GLU A 485 23.84 -3.59 -27.75
C GLU A 485 24.43 -5.01 -27.77
N LEU A 486 23.74 -5.97 -28.39
CA LEU A 486 24.22 -7.33 -28.57
C LEU A 486 25.50 -7.38 -29.42
N ILE A 487 25.54 -6.65 -30.54
CA ILE A 487 26.75 -6.52 -31.37
C ILE A 487 27.91 -5.91 -30.58
N SER A 488 27.65 -4.88 -29.76
CA SER A 488 28.67 -4.27 -28.90
C SER A 488 29.20 -5.27 -27.86
N ALA A 489 28.33 -6.09 -27.28
CA ALA A 489 28.73 -7.15 -26.33
C ALA A 489 29.56 -8.23 -27.02
N ILE A 490 29.16 -8.70 -28.21
CA ILE A 490 29.92 -9.66 -29.03
C ILE A 490 31.33 -9.13 -29.32
N ASN A 491 31.43 -7.88 -29.79
CA ASN A 491 32.72 -7.25 -30.07
C ASN A 491 33.63 -7.18 -28.83
N SER A 492 33.04 -6.93 -27.65
CA SER A 492 33.77 -6.93 -26.38
C SER A 492 34.26 -8.33 -26.01
N GLY A 493 33.44 -9.36 -26.25
CA GLY A 493 33.80 -10.77 -26.12
C GLY A 493 34.99 -11.16 -26.98
N ASP A 494 34.92 -10.86 -28.28
CA ASP A 494 35.99 -11.14 -29.25
C ASP A 494 37.31 -10.44 -28.86
N GLN A 495 37.23 -9.19 -28.39
CA GLN A 495 38.40 -8.45 -27.90
C GLN A 495 39.01 -9.10 -26.65
N ALA A 496 38.18 -9.51 -25.68
CA ALA A 496 38.65 -10.15 -24.45
C ALA A 496 39.30 -11.53 -24.72
N ILE A 497 38.79 -12.27 -25.72
CA ILE A 497 39.41 -13.53 -26.17
C ILE A 497 40.79 -13.28 -26.79
N ALA A 498 40.90 -12.27 -27.65
CA ALA A 498 42.14 -11.97 -28.39
C ALA A 498 43.26 -11.37 -27.52
N ASP A 499 42.94 -10.69 -26.43
CA ASP A 499 43.91 -10.04 -25.55
C ASP A 499 44.71 -11.03 -24.69
N GLN A 500 46.05 -11.01 -24.82
CA GLN A 500 46.96 -11.85 -24.05
C GLN A 500 47.23 -11.32 -22.63
N SER A 501 46.92 -10.05 -22.38
CA SER A 501 47.08 -9.37 -21.09
C SER A 501 45.76 -9.17 -20.32
N VAL A 502 44.68 -9.80 -20.79
CA VAL A 502 43.34 -9.62 -20.21
C VAL A 502 43.30 -10.02 -18.73
N THR A 503 42.66 -9.19 -17.91
CA THR A 503 42.52 -9.43 -16.47
C THR A 503 41.28 -10.29 -16.15
N LYS A 504 41.25 -10.89 -14.96
CA LYS A 504 40.10 -11.68 -14.48
C LYS A 504 38.84 -10.80 -14.36
N GLU A 505 39.00 -9.55 -13.92
CA GLU A 505 37.92 -8.58 -13.77
C GLU A 505 37.32 -8.19 -15.13
N THR A 506 38.17 -8.04 -16.15
CA THR A 506 37.74 -7.75 -17.53
C THR A 506 36.99 -8.93 -18.12
N LEU A 507 37.48 -10.16 -17.93
CA LEU A 507 36.75 -11.37 -18.36
C LEU A 507 35.42 -11.52 -17.63
N ALA A 508 35.37 -11.29 -16.32
CA ALA A 508 34.15 -11.41 -15.53
C ALA A 508 33.07 -10.40 -15.95
N SER A 509 33.45 -9.14 -16.17
CA SER A 509 32.55 -8.10 -16.65
C SER A 509 32.09 -8.36 -18.10
N THR A 510 32.97 -8.89 -18.95
CA THR A 510 32.62 -9.27 -20.33
C THR A 510 31.62 -10.43 -20.37
N ILE A 511 31.81 -11.46 -19.53
CA ILE A 511 30.86 -12.57 -19.39
C ILE A 511 29.49 -12.05 -18.96
N GLN A 512 29.44 -11.15 -17.98
CA GLN A 512 28.18 -10.58 -17.51
C GLN A 512 27.49 -9.76 -18.60
N LEU A 513 28.24 -8.88 -19.28
CA LEU A 513 27.73 -8.08 -20.39
C LEU A 513 27.13 -8.97 -21.49
N LEU A 514 27.82 -10.03 -21.89
CA LEU A 514 27.31 -10.98 -22.88
C LEU A 514 26.03 -11.67 -22.42
N LYS A 515 25.97 -12.15 -21.17
CA LYS A 515 24.76 -12.77 -20.60
C LYS A 515 23.58 -11.81 -20.64
N ASP A 516 23.75 -10.59 -20.13
CA ASP A 516 22.70 -9.59 -20.03
C ASP A 516 22.18 -9.19 -21.41
N GLN A 517 23.08 -8.88 -22.34
CA GLN A 517 22.66 -8.43 -23.68
C GLN A 517 22.08 -9.57 -24.53
N THR A 518 22.54 -10.81 -24.35
CA THR A 518 21.93 -11.98 -24.99
C THR A 518 20.51 -12.20 -24.48
N LEU A 519 20.27 -12.08 -23.16
CA LEU A 519 18.93 -12.20 -22.58
C LEU A 519 18.00 -11.09 -23.08
N ASN A 520 18.45 -9.85 -23.08
CA ASN A 520 17.68 -8.71 -23.58
C ASN A 520 17.29 -8.88 -25.05
N ALA A 521 18.25 -9.29 -25.89
CA ALA A 521 17.99 -9.59 -27.29
C ALA A 521 16.98 -10.74 -27.45
N GLN A 522 17.10 -11.82 -26.66
CA GLN A 522 16.15 -12.93 -26.67
C GLN A 522 14.73 -12.50 -26.29
N ILE A 523 14.57 -11.60 -25.31
CA ILE A 523 13.26 -11.03 -24.95
C ILE A 523 12.67 -10.30 -26.16
N SER A 524 13.46 -9.47 -26.85
CA SER A 524 13.01 -8.78 -28.05
C SER A 524 12.62 -9.75 -29.16
N VAL A 525 13.44 -10.78 -29.42
CA VAL A 525 13.13 -11.85 -30.39
C VAL A 525 11.79 -12.52 -30.07
N ASN A 526 11.57 -12.89 -28.81
CA ASN A 526 10.34 -13.55 -28.39
C ASN A 526 9.11 -12.65 -28.62
N SER A 527 9.19 -11.35 -28.33
CA SER A 527 8.07 -10.42 -28.58
C SER A 527 7.70 -10.33 -30.07
N TYR A 528 8.69 -10.35 -30.98
CA TYR A 528 8.40 -10.40 -32.42
C TYR A 528 7.78 -11.74 -32.85
N LEU A 529 8.21 -12.86 -32.26
CA LEU A 529 7.60 -14.17 -32.50
C LEU A 529 6.14 -14.23 -32.01
N GLU A 530 5.86 -13.64 -30.84
CA GLU A 530 4.50 -13.51 -30.30
C GLU A 530 3.61 -12.66 -31.22
N LEU A 531 4.12 -11.52 -31.72
CA LEU A 531 3.39 -10.70 -32.68
C LEU A 531 3.12 -11.46 -33.99
N GLN A 532 4.09 -12.20 -34.50
CA GLN A 532 3.90 -13.01 -35.70
C GLN A 532 2.84 -14.10 -35.48
N THR A 533 2.87 -14.76 -34.33
CA THR A 533 1.86 -15.77 -33.96
C THR A 533 0.46 -15.16 -33.91
N ALA A 534 0.31 -13.98 -33.28
CA ALA A 534 -0.98 -13.28 -33.21
C ALA A 534 -1.49 -12.86 -34.60
N ILE A 535 -0.59 -12.43 -35.51
CA ILE A 535 -0.93 -12.11 -36.90
C ILE A 535 -1.43 -13.35 -37.64
N ASP A 536 -0.72 -14.48 -37.52
CA ASP A 536 -1.08 -15.73 -38.20
C ASP A 536 -2.45 -16.24 -37.70
N GLU A 537 -2.70 -16.18 -36.39
CA GLU A 537 -4.00 -16.50 -35.80
C GLU A 537 -5.12 -15.56 -36.27
N ALA A 538 -4.87 -14.25 -36.31
CA ALA A 538 -5.83 -13.27 -36.80
C ALA A 538 -6.17 -13.48 -38.28
N LEU A 539 -5.18 -13.83 -39.12
CA LEU A 539 -5.40 -14.17 -40.54
C LEU A 539 -6.24 -15.43 -40.71
N MET A 540 -6.03 -16.46 -39.89
CA MET A 540 -6.87 -17.66 -39.88
C MET A 540 -8.32 -17.33 -39.52
N ILE A 541 -8.54 -16.43 -38.55
CA ILE A 541 -9.87 -15.99 -38.12
C ILE A 541 -10.54 -15.11 -39.19
N TYR A 542 -9.76 -14.23 -39.83
CA TYR A 542 -10.23 -13.33 -40.87
C TYR A 542 -10.76 -14.08 -42.10
N GLY A 543 -10.14 -15.21 -42.45
CA GLY A 543 -10.67 -16.15 -43.44
C GLY A 543 -10.86 -15.55 -44.83
N ASP A 544 -12.11 -15.46 -45.29
CA ASP A 544 -12.48 -14.92 -46.61
C ASP A 544 -12.72 -13.40 -46.62
N GLY A 545 -12.58 -12.74 -45.45
CA GLY A 545 -12.77 -11.30 -45.29
C GLY A 545 -14.23 -10.82 -45.25
N ASN A 546 -15.20 -11.73 -45.07
CA ASN A 546 -16.61 -11.40 -44.97
C ASN A 546 -17.11 -11.41 -43.52
N GLY A 547 -17.97 -10.46 -43.16
CA GLY A 547 -18.58 -10.41 -41.84
C GLY A 547 -18.72 -8.99 -41.32
N ASN A 548 -19.40 -8.86 -40.20
CA ASN A 548 -19.43 -7.61 -39.44
C ASN A 548 -18.02 -7.33 -38.89
N GLU A 549 -17.56 -6.08 -38.89
CA GLU A 549 -16.28 -5.63 -38.36
C GLU A 549 -15.03 -6.20 -39.10
N ALA A 550 -15.23 -6.79 -40.29
CA ALA A 550 -14.15 -7.34 -41.10
C ALA A 550 -13.13 -6.26 -41.54
N ALA A 551 -13.60 -5.06 -41.87
CA ALA A 551 -12.72 -3.97 -42.33
C ALA A 551 -11.78 -3.47 -41.21
N GLU A 552 -12.29 -3.40 -39.99
CA GLU A 552 -11.53 -3.03 -38.80
C GLU A 552 -10.47 -4.10 -38.47
N LEU A 553 -10.83 -5.39 -38.55
CA LEU A 553 -9.88 -6.48 -38.36
C LEU A 553 -8.77 -6.48 -39.44
N ASP A 554 -9.13 -6.31 -40.72
CA ASP A 554 -8.15 -6.18 -41.81
C ASP A 554 -7.17 -5.02 -41.57
N THR A 555 -7.69 -3.87 -41.14
CA THR A 555 -6.85 -2.70 -40.79
C THR A 555 -5.88 -3.03 -39.65
N ALA A 556 -6.37 -3.70 -38.60
CA ALA A 556 -5.53 -4.09 -37.46
C ALA A 556 -4.45 -5.13 -37.85
N ILE A 557 -4.80 -6.11 -38.69
CA ILE A 557 -3.86 -7.09 -39.24
C ILE A 557 -2.77 -6.39 -40.05
N ASN A 558 -3.13 -5.49 -40.96
CA ASN A 558 -2.17 -4.75 -41.78
C ASN A 558 -1.24 -3.85 -40.94
N ASN A 559 -1.76 -3.22 -39.89
CA ASN A 559 -0.95 -2.46 -38.94
C ASN A 559 0.01 -3.37 -38.17
N ALA A 560 -0.45 -4.53 -37.70
CA ALA A 560 0.39 -5.50 -37.00
C ALA A 560 1.49 -6.07 -37.90
N ILE A 561 1.20 -6.37 -39.18
CA ILE A 561 2.19 -6.76 -40.19
C ILE A 561 3.23 -5.65 -40.40
N THR A 562 2.79 -4.39 -40.44
CA THR A 562 3.69 -3.24 -40.55
C THR A 562 4.62 -3.18 -39.33
N SER A 563 4.08 -3.32 -38.12
CA SER A 563 4.87 -3.36 -36.88
C SER A 563 5.84 -4.55 -36.82
N SER A 564 5.43 -5.75 -37.26
CA SER A 564 6.28 -6.96 -37.33
C SER A 564 7.49 -6.80 -38.26
N ASN A 565 7.46 -5.83 -39.17
CA ASN A 565 8.55 -5.51 -40.09
C ASN A 565 9.27 -4.19 -39.73
N ASN A 566 8.92 -3.55 -38.62
CA ASN A 566 9.56 -2.33 -38.15
C ASN A 566 10.48 -2.60 -36.95
N PHE A 567 11.78 -2.76 -37.20
CA PHE A 567 12.77 -3.07 -36.17
C PHE A 567 13.13 -1.89 -35.25
N SER A 568 12.58 -0.69 -35.47
CA SER A 568 12.80 0.45 -34.57
C SER A 568 11.84 0.47 -33.37
N LEU A 569 10.92 -0.51 -33.25
CA LEU A 569 9.92 -0.52 -32.18
C LEU A 569 10.49 -1.02 -30.85
N SER A 570 10.01 -0.47 -29.75
CA SER A 570 10.29 -1.02 -28.41
C SER A 570 9.46 -2.29 -28.15
N VAL A 571 9.87 -3.12 -27.20
CA VAL A 571 9.09 -4.30 -26.74
C VAL A 571 7.67 -3.90 -26.31
N ASN A 572 7.52 -2.75 -25.65
CA ASN A 572 6.21 -2.25 -25.22
C ASN A 572 5.31 -1.89 -26.41
N ASP A 573 5.86 -1.29 -27.46
CA ASP A 573 5.10 -0.96 -28.66
C ASP A 573 4.65 -2.21 -29.41
N ILE A 574 5.47 -3.27 -29.41
CA ILE A 574 5.11 -4.58 -29.95
C ILE A 574 3.93 -5.17 -29.16
N HIS A 575 4.00 -5.18 -27.82
CA HIS A 575 2.88 -5.65 -26.99
C HIS A 575 1.60 -4.82 -27.20
N ASN A 576 1.72 -3.50 -27.38
CA ASN A 576 0.56 -2.65 -27.72
C ASN A 576 -0.04 -3.00 -29.09
N ALA A 577 0.79 -3.33 -30.08
CA ALA A 577 0.32 -3.79 -31.38
C ALA A 577 -0.43 -5.13 -31.27
N ILE A 578 0.10 -6.08 -30.48
CA ILE A 578 -0.57 -7.37 -30.19
C ILE A 578 -1.94 -7.12 -29.53
N ASN A 579 -1.99 -6.27 -28.50
CA ASN A 579 -3.25 -5.96 -27.79
C ASN A 579 -4.29 -5.31 -28.72
N THR A 580 -3.85 -4.42 -29.60
CA THR A 580 -4.71 -3.77 -30.60
C THR A 580 -5.28 -4.80 -31.57
N LEU A 581 -4.43 -5.71 -32.07
CA LEU A 581 -4.85 -6.79 -32.96
C LEU A 581 -5.85 -7.74 -32.27
N ASN A 582 -5.53 -8.22 -31.08
CA ASN A 582 -6.40 -9.12 -30.32
C ASN A 582 -7.76 -8.48 -30.01
N THR A 583 -7.79 -7.18 -29.70
CA THR A 583 -9.05 -6.46 -29.51
C THR A 583 -9.91 -6.44 -30.78
N ALA A 584 -9.29 -6.27 -31.95
CA ALA A 584 -10.01 -6.31 -33.22
C ALA A 584 -10.51 -7.72 -33.55
N VAL A 585 -9.70 -8.75 -33.26
CA VAL A 585 -10.07 -10.17 -33.38
C VAL A 585 -11.30 -10.49 -32.51
N ASP A 586 -11.30 -10.06 -31.25
CA ASP A 586 -12.42 -10.26 -30.34
C ASP A 586 -13.69 -9.57 -30.86
N LYS A 587 -13.59 -8.29 -31.26
CA LYS A 587 -14.73 -7.54 -31.83
C LYS A 587 -15.33 -8.23 -33.04
N TYR A 588 -14.48 -8.65 -33.99
CA TYR A 588 -14.91 -9.41 -35.16
C TYR A 588 -15.58 -10.73 -34.77
N GLY A 589 -14.98 -11.48 -33.84
CA GLY A 589 -15.53 -12.74 -33.34
C GLY A 589 -16.91 -12.58 -32.69
N ILE A 590 -17.12 -11.49 -31.96
CA ILE A 590 -18.39 -11.15 -31.29
C ILE A 590 -19.44 -10.67 -32.29
N ALA A 591 -19.06 -9.82 -33.25
CA ALA A 591 -19.97 -9.28 -34.26
C ALA A 591 -20.50 -10.37 -35.22
N ASN A 592 -19.77 -11.49 -35.32
CA ASN A 592 -20.11 -12.66 -36.12
C ASN A 592 -20.38 -13.91 -35.25
N ALA A 593 -20.86 -13.70 -34.02
CA ALA A 593 -21.14 -14.79 -33.09
C ALA A 593 -22.17 -15.80 -33.63
N THR A 594 -22.02 -17.06 -33.23
CA THR A 594 -22.92 -18.17 -33.59
C THR A 594 -23.53 -18.82 -32.34
N GLY A 595 -24.74 -19.39 -32.50
CA GLY A 595 -25.48 -20.01 -31.40
C GLY A 595 -26.18 -19.00 -30.47
N PRO A 596 -26.89 -19.50 -29.44
CA PRO A 596 -27.60 -18.63 -28.51
C PRO A 596 -26.65 -17.90 -27.56
N ALA A 597 -26.98 -16.65 -27.25
CA ALA A 597 -26.34 -15.91 -26.16
C ALA A 597 -26.73 -16.53 -24.80
N PRO A 598 -25.81 -16.63 -23.83
CA PRO A 598 -26.14 -17.02 -22.46
C PRO A 598 -27.14 -16.05 -21.82
N THR A 599 -28.05 -16.56 -20.99
CA THR A 599 -28.87 -15.71 -20.12
C THR A 599 -28.10 -15.42 -18.84
N VAL A 600 -27.80 -14.16 -18.58
CA VAL A 600 -27.02 -13.73 -17.42
C VAL A 600 -27.86 -12.83 -16.53
N ILE A 601 -27.85 -13.08 -15.22
CA ILE A 601 -28.52 -12.25 -14.21
C ILE A 601 -27.44 -11.70 -13.28
N THR A 602 -27.32 -10.37 -13.21
CA THR A 602 -26.50 -9.69 -12.20
C THR A 602 -27.29 -9.67 -10.89
N ASN A 603 -26.72 -10.17 -9.79
CA ASN A 603 -27.36 -10.09 -8.49
C ASN A 603 -27.41 -8.63 -8.03
N PRO A 604 -28.58 -8.06 -7.70
CA PRO A 604 -28.70 -6.66 -7.28
C PRO A 604 -27.98 -6.37 -5.96
N ASN A 605 -27.77 -7.37 -5.09
CA ASN A 605 -26.96 -7.23 -3.90
C ASN A 605 -25.47 -7.28 -4.25
N TYR A 606 -24.70 -6.38 -3.64
CA TYR A 606 -23.26 -6.27 -3.82
C TYR A 606 -22.59 -5.79 -2.53
N ALA A 607 -21.28 -5.98 -2.46
CA ALA A 607 -20.44 -5.37 -1.43
C ALA A 607 -19.40 -4.43 -2.05
N ARG A 608 -18.95 -3.44 -1.30
CA ARG A 608 -18.01 -2.42 -1.79
C ARG A 608 -17.08 -1.93 -0.69
N GLY A 609 -15.84 -1.67 -1.09
CA GLY A 609 -14.84 -0.93 -0.32
C GLY A 609 -14.48 0.38 -1.01
N ALA A 610 -13.33 0.94 -0.64
CA ALA A 610 -12.79 2.15 -1.23
C ALA A 610 -12.11 1.87 -2.57
N THR A 611 -11.41 0.73 -2.68
CA THR A 611 -10.64 0.39 -3.89
C THR A 611 -11.08 -0.92 -4.54
N MET A 612 -12.19 -1.49 -4.08
CA MET A 612 -12.69 -2.78 -4.56
C MET A 612 -14.20 -2.88 -4.44
N ALA A 613 -14.80 -3.75 -5.25
CA ALA A 613 -16.21 -4.10 -5.19
C ALA A 613 -16.44 -5.57 -5.54
N PHE A 614 -17.60 -6.09 -5.16
CA PHE A 614 -17.92 -7.50 -5.25
C PHE A 614 -19.30 -7.72 -5.82
N GLY A 615 -19.39 -8.59 -6.84
CA GLY A 615 -20.64 -8.94 -7.51
C GLY A 615 -20.89 -10.44 -7.57
N ARG A 616 -22.14 -10.83 -7.80
CA ARG A 616 -22.54 -12.23 -8.07
C ARG A 616 -23.40 -12.31 -9.32
N SER A 617 -23.33 -13.45 -10.00
CA SER A 617 -24.13 -13.69 -11.20
C SER A 617 -24.75 -15.08 -11.21
N THR A 618 -25.89 -15.21 -11.85
CA THR A 618 -26.45 -16.50 -12.27
C THR A 618 -26.41 -16.57 -13.79
N ILE A 619 -25.93 -17.70 -14.33
CA ILE A 619 -25.83 -17.92 -15.78
C ILE A 619 -26.68 -19.14 -16.15
N SER A 620 -27.46 -19.03 -17.22
CA SER A 620 -28.33 -20.09 -17.73
C SER A 620 -28.48 -20.00 -19.25
N GLY A 621 -29.31 -20.85 -19.86
CA GLY A 621 -29.56 -20.88 -21.31
C GLY A 621 -28.50 -21.61 -22.14
N VAL A 622 -27.31 -21.86 -21.58
CA VAL A 622 -26.23 -22.65 -22.19
C VAL A 622 -25.57 -23.56 -21.15
N ASN A 623 -24.80 -24.55 -21.61
CA ASN A 623 -23.98 -25.35 -20.69
C ASN A 623 -22.79 -24.51 -20.19
N ILE A 624 -22.76 -24.21 -18.89
CA ILE A 624 -21.73 -23.38 -18.25
C ILE A 624 -20.32 -23.93 -18.50
N SER A 625 -20.15 -25.26 -18.58
CA SER A 625 -18.84 -25.87 -18.85
C SER A 625 -18.32 -25.64 -20.28
N THR A 626 -19.12 -25.03 -21.15
CA THR A 626 -18.78 -24.73 -22.55
C THR A 626 -18.57 -23.23 -22.80
N LEU A 627 -18.74 -22.39 -21.77
CA LEU A 627 -18.45 -20.97 -21.87
C LEU A 627 -16.95 -20.75 -22.10
N LYS A 628 -16.61 -19.79 -22.94
CA LYS A 628 -15.21 -19.33 -23.10
C LYS A 628 -14.77 -18.52 -21.89
N GLU A 629 -15.66 -17.67 -21.40
CA GLU A 629 -15.39 -16.72 -20.35
C GLU A 629 -16.70 -16.32 -19.66
N HIS A 630 -16.65 -16.03 -18.36
CA HIS A 630 -17.72 -15.34 -17.66
C HIS A 630 -17.16 -14.55 -16.49
N GLY A 631 -17.80 -13.42 -16.17
CA GLY A 631 -17.23 -12.47 -15.23
C GLY A 631 -18.09 -11.25 -14.99
N PHE A 632 -17.45 -10.19 -14.51
CA PHE A 632 -18.05 -8.86 -14.38
C PHE A 632 -17.27 -7.85 -15.22
N CYS A 633 -17.99 -6.92 -15.84
CA CYS A 633 -17.41 -5.74 -16.47
C CYS A 633 -17.87 -4.48 -15.73
N TRP A 634 -17.03 -3.45 -15.70
CA TRP A 634 -17.32 -2.19 -15.04
C TRP A 634 -16.68 -0.98 -15.71
N SER A 635 -17.31 0.17 -15.53
CA SER A 635 -16.91 1.45 -16.11
C SER A 635 -17.49 2.60 -15.29
N THR A 636 -16.98 3.81 -15.48
CA THR A 636 -17.66 5.03 -15.02
C THR A 636 -18.79 5.45 -15.96
N ASN A 637 -18.86 4.83 -17.14
CA ASN A 637 -19.96 4.98 -18.07
C ASN A 637 -21.12 4.03 -17.71
N PRO A 638 -22.40 4.43 -17.87
CA PRO A 638 -23.55 3.63 -17.45
C PRO A 638 -23.70 2.24 -18.08
N GLU A 639 -23.10 1.99 -19.23
CA GLU A 639 -23.28 0.74 -20.00
C GLU A 639 -21.94 -0.01 -20.19
N PRO A 640 -21.34 -0.57 -19.11
CA PRO A 640 -20.05 -1.24 -19.20
C PRO A 640 -20.12 -2.49 -20.09
N THR A 641 -19.13 -2.68 -20.95
CA THR A 641 -19.00 -3.84 -21.84
C THR A 641 -17.75 -4.65 -21.48
N ILE A 642 -17.58 -5.83 -22.08
CA ILE A 642 -16.35 -6.60 -21.92
C ILE A 642 -15.10 -5.91 -22.51
N PHE A 643 -15.26 -4.77 -23.19
CA PHE A 643 -14.17 -3.92 -23.68
C PHE A 643 -13.83 -2.76 -22.75
N ASP A 644 -14.62 -2.56 -21.69
CA ASP A 644 -14.24 -1.72 -20.55
C ASP A 644 -13.35 -2.55 -19.59
N ASN A 645 -13.32 -2.19 -18.31
CA ASN A 645 -12.65 -3.03 -17.32
C ASN A 645 -13.45 -4.31 -17.10
N LYS A 646 -12.77 -5.46 -16.99
CA LYS A 646 -13.42 -6.75 -16.70
C LYS A 646 -12.59 -7.63 -15.78
N THR A 647 -13.26 -8.55 -15.09
CA THR A 647 -12.64 -9.53 -14.19
C THR A 647 -13.32 -10.88 -14.34
N THR A 648 -12.50 -11.92 -14.37
CA THR A 648 -12.90 -13.33 -14.20
C THR A 648 -12.45 -13.86 -12.83
N LYS A 649 -11.72 -13.05 -12.04
CA LYS A 649 -11.27 -13.41 -10.70
C LYS A 649 -12.45 -13.45 -9.75
N TYR A 650 -12.56 -14.52 -8.97
CA TYR A 650 -13.60 -14.67 -7.97
C TYR A 650 -13.09 -15.34 -6.70
N LEU A 651 -13.80 -15.07 -5.61
CA LEU A 651 -13.71 -15.78 -4.34
C LEU A 651 -14.86 -16.80 -4.27
N SER A 652 -14.60 -17.96 -3.66
CA SER A 652 -15.59 -19.05 -3.55
C SER A 652 -16.30 -19.01 -2.20
N SER A 653 -17.61 -18.80 -2.21
CA SER A 653 -18.49 -18.93 -1.05
C SER A 653 -19.91 -19.21 -1.53
N ASN A 654 -20.34 -20.47 -1.45
CA ASN A 654 -21.62 -20.95 -1.99
C ASN A 654 -21.93 -20.37 -3.40
N GLY A 655 -20.98 -20.54 -4.32
CA GLY A 655 -20.93 -19.89 -5.63
C GLY A 655 -19.80 -18.85 -5.73
N ASN A 656 -19.74 -18.16 -6.87
CA ASN A 656 -18.66 -17.21 -7.19
C ASN A 656 -19.01 -15.80 -6.71
N ILE A 657 -18.06 -15.14 -6.05
CA ILE A 657 -18.07 -13.71 -5.73
C ILE A 657 -16.99 -13.05 -6.60
N TYR A 658 -17.37 -12.35 -7.65
CA TYR A 658 -16.40 -11.69 -8.53
C TYR A 658 -15.79 -10.48 -7.85
N HIS A 659 -14.47 -10.36 -7.95
CA HIS A 659 -13.67 -9.35 -7.28
C HIS A 659 -13.21 -8.29 -8.28
N LEU A 660 -13.74 -7.08 -8.15
CA LEU A 660 -13.33 -5.89 -8.90
C LEU A 660 -12.28 -5.16 -8.04
N GLU A 661 -11.08 -5.00 -8.58
CA GLU A 661 -9.92 -4.43 -7.87
C GLU A 661 -9.47 -3.12 -8.52
N ASN A 662 -8.60 -2.37 -7.84
CA ASN A 662 -7.98 -1.14 -8.33
C ASN A 662 -9.01 -0.04 -8.70
N LEU A 663 -10.12 0.03 -7.98
CA LEU A 663 -11.09 1.11 -8.15
C LEU A 663 -10.61 2.38 -7.47
N GLU A 664 -10.99 3.53 -8.01
CA GLU A 664 -10.75 4.82 -7.38
C GLU A 664 -11.73 5.05 -6.21
N PRO A 665 -11.29 5.49 -5.03
CA PRO A 665 -12.17 5.85 -3.92
C PRO A 665 -13.14 6.99 -4.28
N SER A 666 -14.28 7.07 -3.59
CA SER A 666 -15.26 8.14 -3.77
C SER A 666 -15.68 8.36 -5.23
N THR A 667 -15.91 7.29 -5.97
CA THR A 667 -16.17 7.33 -7.42
C THR A 667 -17.43 6.53 -7.78
N VAL A 668 -18.23 7.09 -8.69
CA VAL A 668 -19.43 6.42 -9.22
C VAL A 668 -19.02 5.46 -10.33
N TYR A 669 -19.42 4.20 -10.18
CA TYR A 669 -19.19 3.14 -11.15
C TYR A 669 -20.48 2.41 -11.50
N TYR A 670 -20.45 1.75 -12.65
CA TYR A 670 -21.48 0.83 -13.13
C TYR A 670 -20.83 -0.51 -13.37
N MET A 671 -21.48 -1.59 -12.93
CA MET A 671 -21.03 -2.96 -13.20
C MET A 671 -22.17 -3.83 -13.71
N ARG A 672 -21.85 -4.84 -14.51
CA ARG A 672 -22.78 -5.93 -14.83
C ARG A 672 -22.04 -7.23 -15.07
N ALA A 673 -22.73 -8.34 -14.79
CA ALA A 673 -22.24 -9.66 -15.12
C ALA A 673 -22.28 -9.90 -16.64
N TYR A 674 -21.35 -10.71 -17.15
CA TYR A 674 -21.35 -11.17 -18.53
C TYR A 674 -20.94 -12.64 -18.65
N ALA A 675 -21.32 -13.27 -19.76
CA ALA A 675 -20.84 -14.59 -20.16
C ALA A 675 -20.70 -14.68 -21.68
N VAL A 676 -19.64 -15.33 -22.14
CA VAL A 676 -19.31 -15.51 -23.56
C VAL A 676 -19.42 -16.99 -23.92
N SER A 677 -20.28 -17.31 -24.87
CA SER A 677 -20.47 -18.69 -25.35
C SER A 677 -19.26 -19.19 -26.16
N SER A 678 -19.21 -20.50 -26.43
CA SER A 678 -18.22 -21.09 -27.35
C SER A 678 -18.26 -20.51 -28.76
N GLY A 679 -19.42 -19.99 -29.19
CA GLY A 679 -19.62 -19.31 -30.46
C GLY A 679 -19.45 -17.78 -30.41
N ASN A 680 -18.85 -17.22 -29.35
CA ASN A 680 -18.65 -15.77 -29.11
C ASN A 680 -19.92 -14.95 -28.83
N ALA A 681 -21.08 -15.57 -28.68
CA ALA A 681 -22.30 -14.83 -28.32
C ALA A 681 -22.21 -14.35 -26.87
N ILE A 682 -22.48 -13.07 -26.62
CA ILE A 682 -22.38 -12.46 -25.29
C ILE A 682 -23.77 -12.32 -24.65
N GLY A 683 -23.90 -12.80 -23.43
CA GLY A 683 -24.98 -12.46 -22.52
C GLY A 683 -24.52 -11.42 -21.52
N TYR A 684 -25.30 -10.36 -21.33
CA TYR A 684 -25.11 -9.37 -20.26
C TYR A 684 -26.28 -9.44 -19.28
N GLY A 685 -26.00 -9.29 -18.00
CA GLY A 685 -27.02 -9.06 -16.98
C GLY A 685 -27.35 -7.58 -16.81
N ASP A 686 -28.28 -7.29 -15.90
CA ASP A 686 -28.68 -5.92 -15.56
C ASP A 686 -27.50 -5.09 -15.00
N VAL A 687 -27.52 -3.79 -15.27
CA VAL A 687 -26.53 -2.82 -14.78
C VAL A 687 -26.81 -2.45 -13.34
N ILE A 688 -25.75 -2.41 -12.52
CA ILE A 688 -25.79 -1.92 -11.14
C ILE A 688 -24.91 -0.68 -11.02
N LYS A 689 -25.52 0.43 -10.58
CA LYS A 689 -24.79 1.63 -10.12
C LYS A 689 -24.32 1.42 -8.69
N PHE A 690 -23.03 1.59 -8.46
CA PHE A 690 -22.45 1.60 -7.12
C PHE A 690 -21.44 2.74 -6.97
N ILE A 691 -21.11 3.08 -5.73
CA ILE A 691 -20.21 4.19 -5.43
C ILE A 691 -19.17 3.67 -4.44
N THR A 692 -17.89 3.70 -4.81
CA THR A 692 -16.81 3.36 -3.88
C THR A 692 -16.79 4.34 -2.72
N ILE A 693 -16.50 3.84 -1.52
CA ILE A 693 -16.46 4.69 -0.32
C ILE A 693 -15.16 5.51 -0.28
N PRO A 694 -15.08 6.58 0.52
CA PRO A 694 -13.82 7.26 0.79
C PRO A 694 -12.79 6.30 1.39
N LYS A 695 -11.51 6.45 1.02
CA LYS A 695 -10.43 5.64 1.58
C LYS A 695 -10.24 5.92 3.07
N GLY A 696 -10.08 4.87 3.87
CA GLY A 696 -9.75 4.96 5.28
C GLY A 696 -8.34 5.51 5.51
N THR A 697 -8.12 6.11 6.67
CA THR A 697 -6.82 6.67 7.09
C THR A 697 -6.43 6.17 8.48
N VAL A 698 -6.79 4.93 8.81
CA VAL A 698 -6.41 4.30 10.07
C VAL A 698 -4.89 4.15 10.10
N THR A 699 -4.30 4.51 11.23
CA THR A 699 -2.85 4.44 11.45
C THR A 699 -2.56 3.67 12.73
N TYR A 700 -1.33 3.20 12.89
CA TYR A 700 -0.90 2.54 14.11
C TYR A 700 0.53 2.89 14.48
N ASN A 701 0.89 2.68 15.75
CA ASN A 701 2.27 2.61 16.21
C ASN A 701 2.48 1.41 17.14
N LEU A 702 3.70 0.87 17.13
CA LEU A 702 4.13 -0.18 18.05
C LEU A 702 4.88 0.45 19.21
N THR A 703 4.55 0.07 20.45
CA THR A 703 5.31 0.52 21.62
C THR A 703 6.59 -0.31 21.81
N SER A 704 7.52 0.20 22.64
CA SER A 704 8.84 -0.42 22.87
C SER A 704 8.79 -1.78 23.58
N GLY A 705 7.61 -2.24 24.03
CA GLY A 705 7.45 -3.55 24.67
C GLY A 705 7.51 -4.74 23.70
N LEU A 706 7.33 -4.51 22.39
CA LEU A 706 7.52 -5.52 21.34
C LEU A 706 8.98 -5.54 20.88
N THR A 707 9.63 -6.70 20.91
CA THR A 707 11.05 -6.88 20.57
C THR A 707 11.30 -8.20 19.81
N GLY A 708 12.32 -8.22 18.94
CA GLY A 708 12.68 -9.43 18.18
C GLY A 708 11.49 -9.99 17.37
N ASP A 709 11.31 -11.31 17.38
CA ASP A 709 10.34 -11.99 16.53
C ASP A 709 8.87 -11.60 16.78
N ASN A 710 8.50 -11.29 18.03
CA ASN A 710 7.12 -10.89 18.33
C ASN A 710 6.80 -9.53 17.70
N ARG A 711 7.79 -8.63 17.61
CA ARG A 711 7.65 -7.36 16.93
C ARG A 711 7.44 -7.59 15.45
N THR A 712 8.29 -8.40 14.82
CA THR A 712 8.19 -8.71 13.38
C THR A 712 6.82 -9.26 13.01
N ARG A 713 6.30 -10.25 13.77
CA ARG A 713 4.97 -10.83 13.51
C ARG A 713 3.83 -9.83 13.70
N VAL A 714 3.85 -9.09 14.82
CA VAL A 714 2.81 -8.08 15.10
C VAL A 714 2.85 -6.93 14.10
N GLU A 715 4.05 -6.51 13.67
CA GLU A 715 4.23 -5.46 12.66
C GLU A 715 3.66 -5.89 11.30
N ALA A 716 3.93 -7.12 10.87
CA ALA A 716 3.35 -7.69 9.66
C ALA A 716 1.81 -7.83 9.75
N ALA A 717 1.31 -8.36 10.88
CA ALA A 717 -0.12 -8.49 11.13
C ALA A 717 -0.84 -7.14 11.10
N MET A 718 -0.31 -6.12 11.78
CA MET A 718 -0.89 -4.78 11.81
C MET A 718 -0.80 -4.09 10.45
N SER A 719 0.32 -4.20 9.74
CA SER A 719 0.47 -3.65 8.39
C SER A 719 -0.58 -4.21 7.44
N SER A 720 -0.77 -5.54 7.46
CA SER A 720 -1.77 -6.23 6.66
C SER A 720 -3.20 -5.82 7.04
N ALA A 721 -3.53 -5.80 8.34
CA ALA A 721 -4.86 -5.43 8.83
C ALA A 721 -5.22 -3.97 8.50
N ILE A 722 -4.26 -3.04 8.65
CA ILE A 722 -4.43 -1.63 8.29
C ILE A 722 -4.64 -1.47 6.79
N ASN A 723 -3.92 -2.24 5.96
CA ASN A 723 -4.13 -2.23 4.53
C ASN A 723 -5.56 -2.66 4.16
N TYR A 724 -6.08 -3.74 4.76
CA TYR A 724 -7.47 -4.14 4.54
C TYR A 724 -8.46 -3.07 5.02
N TYR A 725 -8.31 -2.57 6.25
CA TYR A 725 -9.20 -1.54 6.80
C TYR A 725 -9.23 -0.28 5.94
N ASN A 726 -8.08 0.22 5.48
CA ASN A 726 -8.04 1.44 4.70
C ASN A 726 -8.62 1.28 3.29
N ASN A 727 -8.53 0.09 2.69
CA ASN A 727 -9.08 -0.18 1.36
C ASN A 727 -10.55 -0.64 1.38
N LEU A 728 -11.08 -1.09 2.52
CA LEU A 728 -12.46 -1.62 2.64
C LEU A 728 -13.38 -0.80 3.55
N THR A 729 -12.84 0.12 4.33
CA THR A 729 -13.61 0.99 5.22
C THR A 729 -13.32 2.47 4.94
N SER A 730 -14.24 3.33 5.36
CA SER A 730 -14.12 4.79 5.26
C SER A 730 -13.70 5.45 6.58
N ILE A 731 -13.15 4.66 7.50
CA ILE A 731 -12.79 5.10 8.85
C ILE A 731 -11.61 6.07 8.79
N LYS A 732 -11.82 7.28 9.30
CA LYS A 732 -10.83 8.37 9.32
C LYS A 732 -10.53 8.82 10.74
N GLY A 733 -9.34 9.39 10.94
CA GLY A 733 -8.94 9.94 12.24
C GLY A 733 -8.78 8.92 13.37
N HIS A 734 -8.72 7.62 13.04
CA HIS A 734 -8.52 6.55 14.02
C HIS A 734 -7.03 6.17 14.12
N HIS A 735 -6.46 6.27 15.32
CA HIS A 735 -5.06 5.93 15.57
C HIS A 735 -4.97 4.82 16.61
N ILE A 736 -4.24 3.76 16.29
CA ILE A 736 -4.13 2.57 17.12
C ILE A 736 -2.75 2.47 17.77
N THR A 737 -2.71 2.51 19.10
CA THR A 737 -1.50 2.22 19.89
C THR A 737 -1.44 0.75 20.25
N VAL A 738 -0.46 0.05 19.67
CA VAL A 738 -0.27 -1.39 19.81
C VAL A 738 0.81 -1.68 20.85
N ASN A 739 0.40 -2.36 21.92
CA ASN A 739 1.22 -2.66 23.09
C ASN A 739 1.57 -4.16 23.17
N TYR A 740 2.47 -4.48 24.09
CA TYR A 740 2.78 -5.86 24.47
C TYR A 740 2.51 -6.09 25.96
N GLY A 741 1.97 -7.26 26.31
CA GLY A 741 1.79 -7.68 27.70
C GLY A 741 1.97 -9.19 27.85
N SER A 742 2.99 -9.62 28.59
CA SER A 742 3.23 -11.05 28.85
C SER A 742 2.10 -11.72 29.66
N GLY A 743 1.31 -10.93 30.39
CA GLY A 743 0.12 -11.39 31.12
C GLY A 743 -1.15 -11.50 30.28
N THR A 744 -1.14 -11.02 29.04
CA THR A 744 -2.26 -11.13 28.09
C THR A 744 -2.14 -12.47 27.36
N PRO A 745 -3.07 -13.43 27.51
CA PRO A 745 -2.91 -14.75 26.88
C PRO A 745 -2.97 -14.73 25.34
N THR A 746 -3.74 -13.80 24.78
CA THR A 746 -4.05 -13.69 23.35
C THR A 746 -3.77 -12.27 22.83
N ALA A 747 -4.80 -11.43 22.76
CA ALA A 747 -4.75 -10.00 22.52
C ALA A 747 -5.98 -9.36 23.19
N GLU A 748 -5.98 -8.04 23.33
CA GLU A 748 -7.10 -7.28 23.85
C GLU A 748 -7.06 -5.83 23.34
N ALA A 749 -8.22 -5.21 23.23
CA ALA A 749 -8.35 -3.83 22.79
C ALA A 749 -9.48 -3.09 23.53
N SER A 750 -9.44 -1.77 23.44
CA SER A 750 -10.50 -0.89 23.93
C SER A 750 -10.90 0.13 22.88
N TYR A 751 -12.11 0.67 23.03
CA TYR A 751 -12.64 1.70 22.14
C TYR A 751 -11.69 2.90 22.04
N GLY A 752 -11.51 3.43 20.82
CA GLY A 752 -10.67 4.61 20.59
C GLY A 752 -9.19 4.33 20.34
N GLY A 753 -8.79 3.07 20.17
CA GLY A 753 -7.51 2.72 19.54
C GLY A 753 -6.41 2.26 20.48
N TRP A 754 -6.69 1.82 21.71
CA TRP A 754 -5.69 1.10 22.50
C TRP A 754 -5.82 -0.42 22.26
N MET A 755 -4.69 -1.08 21.95
CA MET A 755 -4.60 -2.53 21.71
C MET A 755 -3.35 -3.10 22.39
N ARG A 756 -3.39 -4.38 22.79
CA ARG A 756 -2.25 -5.11 23.36
C ARG A 756 -2.21 -6.56 22.88
N PHE A 757 -1.04 -7.02 22.42
CA PHE A 757 -0.78 -8.42 22.09
C PHE A 757 -0.07 -9.17 23.23
N GLY A 758 -0.42 -10.44 23.37
CA GLY A 758 0.20 -11.42 24.26
C GLY A 758 1.43 -12.13 23.66
N PRO A 759 2.07 -13.04 24.42
CA PRO A 759 3.26 -13.76 23.96
C PRO A 759 2.96 -14.87 22.94
N ASN A 760 1.70 -15.33 22.82
CA ASN A 760 1.36 -16.47 21.97
C ASN A 760 1.42 -16.10 20.48
N ALA A 761 2.38 -16.69 19.76
CA ALA A 761 2.61 -16.41 18.34
C ALA A 761 1.40 -16.71 17.44
N SER A 762 0.52 -17.67 17.80
CA SER A 762 -0.68 -17.97 17.00
C SER A 762 -1.70 -16.83 16.98
N TYR A 763 -1.63 -15.90 17.93
CA TYR A 763 -2.46 -14.71 18.05
C TYR A 763 -1.74 -13.44 17.55
N GLN A 764 -0.55 -13.55 16.96
CA GLN A 764 0.20 -12.43 16.38
C GLN A 764 0.06 -12.45 14.85
N ARG A 765 -1.18 -12.50 14.36
CA ARG A 765 -1.54 -12.67 12.94
C ARG A 765 -2.58 -11.62 12.51
N THR A 766 -2.72 -11.43 11.20
CA THR A 766 -3.67 -10.48 10.61
C THR A 766 -5.10 -10.66 11.12
N GLY A 767 -5.60 -11.90 11.21
CA GLY A 767 -6.96 -12.15 11.70
C GLY A 767 -7.17 -11.67 13.15
N THR A 768 -6.20 -11.90 14.04
CA THR A 768 -6.25 -11.36 15.41
C THR A 768 -6.19 -9.84 15.42
N ALA A 769 -5.34 -9.22 14.59
CA ALA A 769 -5.30 -7.76 14.48
C ALA A 769 -6.65 -7.19 14.00
N LEU A 770 -7.28 -7.78 12.99
CA LEU A 770 -8.61 -7.36 12.50
C LEU A 770 -9.69 -7.51 13.57
N HIS A 771 -9.66 -8.61 14.32
CA HIS A 771 -10.55 -8.85 15.47
C HIS A 771 -10.42 -7.74 16.52
N GLU A 772 -9.19 -7.48 16.98
CA GLU A 772 -8.96 -6.43 17.98
C GLU A 772 -9.28 -5.03 17.45
N MET A 773 -9.04 -4.78 16.16
CA MET A 773 -9.44 -3.55 15.50
C MET A 773 -10.96 -3.34 15.54
N ALA A 774 -11.76 -4.40 15.41
CA ALA A 774 -13.21 -4.32 15.57
C ALA A 774 -13.61 -3.81 16.97
N HIS A 775 -12.89 -4.25 18.02
CA HIS A 775 -13.06 -3.71 19.37
C HIS A 775 -12.66 -2.24 19.48
N THR A 776 -11.64 -1.78 18.75
CA THR A 776 -11.26 -0.36 18.78
C THR A 776 -12.32 0.58 18.17
N ILE A 777 -13.24 0.04 17.36
CA ILE A 777 -14.32 0.78 16.67
C ILE A 777 -15.71 0.47 17.21
N GLY A 778 -15.82 -0.23 18.34
CA GLY A 778 -17.04 -0.30 19.14
C GLY A 778 -17.64 -1.68 19.34
N VAL A 779 -17.20 -2.69 18.59
CA VAL A 779 -17.66 -4.09 18.80
C VAL A 779 -17.26 -4.51 20.21
N GLY A 780 -18.20 -4.86 21.07
CA GLY A 780 -17.88 -5.27 22.44
C GLY A 780 -17.30 -4.19 23.35
N THR A 781 -17.25 -2.93 22.93
CA THR A 781 -16.61 -1.81 23.67
C THR A 781 -17.42 -0.50 23.68
N HIS A 782 -18.47 -0.39 22.84
CA HIS A 782 -19.33 0.79 22.77
C HIS A 782 -20.75 0.49 23.28
N SER A 783 -21.45 1.48 23.85
CA SER A 783 -22.80 1.32 24.40
C SER A 783 -23.85 0.88 23.37
N MET A 784 -23.66 1.27 22.11
CA MET A 784 -24.48 0.80 20.97
C MET A 784 -24.32 -0.70 20.68
N TRP A 785 -23.28 -1.35 21.22
CA TRP A 785 -23.13 -2.80 21.12
C TRP A 785 -23.89 -3.53 22.24
N TYR A 786 -23.70 -3.14 23.50
CA TYR A 786 -24.16 -3.90 24.68
C TYR A 786 -25.70 -3.90 24.88
N GLY A 787 -26.31 -5.09 25.02
CA GLY A 787 -27.72 -5.25 25.45
C GLY A 787 -27.85 -5.14 26.99
N PRO A 788 -28.97 -4.65 27.58
CA PRO A 788 -30.33 -4.51 27.06
C PRO A 788 -30.75 -3.09 26.59
N SER A 789 -29.83 -2.14 26.44
CA SER A 789 -30.14 -0.76 26.06
C SER A 789 -29.70 -0.37 24.64
N SER A 790 -28.94 -1.24 23.95
CA SER A 790 -28.66 -1.04 22.53
C SER A 790 -29.96 -1.09 21.72
N PRO A 791 -30.23 -0.10 20.85
CA PRO A 791 -31.30 -0.23 19.89
C PRO A 791 -30.92 -1.21 18.76
N LEU A 792 -29.64 -1.46 18.48
CA LEU A 792 -29.14 -2.18 17.30
C LEU A 792 -28.78 -3.65 17.54
N ARG A 793 -28.90 -4.16 18.77
CA ARG A 793 -28.70 -5.58 19.08
C ARG A 793 -29.83 -6.10 19.94
N GLU A 794 -30.33 -7.29 19.63
CA GLU A 794 -31.34 -7.94 20.47
C GLU A 794 -30.84 -8.15 21.91
N THR A 795 -31.78 -8.07 22.86
CA THR A 795 -31.50 -8.30 24.27
C THR A 795 -31.12 -9.76 24.51
N GLY A 796 -30.14 -10.01 25.38
CA GLY A 796 -29.70 -11.35 25.73
C GLY A 796 -28.18 -11.45 25.85
N SER A 797 -27.70 -12.64 26.21
CA SER A 797 -26.26 -12.93 26.26
C SER A 797 -25.63 -13.03 24.87
N ARG A 798 -26.41 -13.40 23.86
CA ARG A 798 -26.06 -13.37 22.43
C ARG A 798 -27.34 -13.06 21.63
N GLY A 799 -27.33 -12.02 20.82
CA GLY A 799 -28.50 -11.54 20.08
C GLY A 799 -28.17 -11.13 18.65
N LEU A 800 -29.20 -11.04 17.80
CA LEU A 800 -29.04 -10.56 16.43
C LEU A 800 -28.62 -9.08 16.41
N TRP A 801 -27.71 -8.72 15.51
CA TRP A 801 -27.53 -7.35 15.08
C TRP A 801 -28.70 -6.99 14.16
N LEU A 802 -29.38 -5.88 14.45
CA LEU A 802 -30.63 -5.50 13.80
C LEU A 802 -30.43 -4.51 12.64
N GLY A 803 -29.18 -4.14 12.34
CA GLY A 803 -28.85 -3.22 11.25
C GLY A 803 -28.89 -3.89 9.87
N GLU A 804 -29.47 -3.20 8.89
CA GLU A 804 -29.75 -3.75 7.56
C GLU A 804 -28.48 -3.86 6.70
N ARG A 805 -27.49 -2.99 6.87
CA ARG A 805 -26.28 -2.99 6.03
C ARG A 805 -25.43 -4.21 6.30
N VAL A 806 -25.30 -4.62 7.56
CA VAL A 806 -24.60 -5.85 7.93
C VAL A 806 -25.30 -7.06 7.31
N ASP A 807 -26.63 -7.15 7.41
CA ASP A 807 -27.42 -8.23 6.81
C ASP A 807 -27.20 -8.31 5.29
N LYS A 808 -27.24 -7.18 4.58
CA LYS A 808 -26.96 -7.14 3.14
C LYS A 808 -25.57 -7.69 2.79
N VAL A 809 -24.55 -7.33 3.58
CA VAL A 809 -23.17 -7.82 3.36
C VAL A 809 -23.10 -9.34 3.61
N ILE A 810 -23.55 -9.84 4.75
CA ILE A 810 -23.39 -11.26 5.10
C ILE A 810 -24.26 -12.18 4.25
N GLN A 811 -25.47 -11.75 3.87
CA GLN A 811 -26.35 -12.52 2.99
C GLN A 811 -25.76 -12.60 1.57
N PHE A 812 -25.14 -11.51 1.11
CA PHE A 812 -24.37 -11.50 -0.14
C PHE A 812 -23.15 -12.43 -0.06
N ILE A 813 -22.32 -12.33 0.98
CA ILE A 813 -21.10 -13.14 1.12
C ILE A 813 -21.42 -14.62 1.27
N SER A 814 -22.43 -14.98 2.06
CA SER A 814 -22.84 -16.38 2.27
C SER A 814 -23.72 -16.96 1.16
N ASN A 815 -24.27 -16.09 0.29
CA ASN A 815 -25.33 -16.44 -0.66
C ASN A 815 -26.53 -17.12 0.03
N ASN A 816 -26.90 -16.63 1.22
CA ASN A 816 -28.01 -17.12 2.02
C ASN A 816 -28.84 -15.92 2.54
N PRO A 817 -30.09 -15.73 2.08
CA PRO A 817 -30.91 -14.58 2.47
C PRO A 817 -31.37 -14.62 3.94
N ASN A 818 -31.13 -15.73 4.66
CA ASN A 818 -31.49 -15.87 6.08
C ASN A 818 -30.27 -15.76 7.02
N GLU A 819 -29.09 -15.43 6.48
CA GLU A 819 -27.89 -15.26 7.29
C GLU A 819 -27.97 -13.91 8.04
N HIS A 820 -27.66 -13.95 9.33
CA HIS A 820 -27.68 -12.77 10.22
C HIS A 820 -26.43 -12.72 11.09
N LEU A 821 -25.98 -11.50 11.42
CA LEU A 821 -24.90 -11.32 12.39
C LEU A 821 -25.46 -11.48 13.79
N THR A 822 -24.79 -12.27 14.63
CA THR A 822 -25.05 -12.38 16.06
C THR A 822 -23.87 -11.82 16.83
N GLY A 823 -24.14 -11.14 17.93
CA GLY A 823 -23.13 -10.62 18.83
C GLY A 823 -23.40 -11.01 20.27
N ASP A 824 -22.37 -11.38 21.02
CA ASP A 824 -22.43 -11.45 22.47
C ASP A 824 -21.99 -10.11 23.10
N ASN A 825 -21.54 -10.09 24.35
CA ASN A 825 -21.06 -8.85 24.98
C ASN A 825 -19.71 -8.37 24.45
N VAL A 826 -18.95 -9.20 23.74
CA VAL A 826 -17.60 -8.92 23.27
C VAL A 826 -17.51 -9.20 21.76
N HIS A 827 -17.94 -10.38 21.32
CA HIS A 827 -17.62 -11.01 20.05
C HIS A 827 -18.77 -10.96 19.05
N MET A 828 -18.45 -11.15 17.77
CA MET A 828 -19.41 -11.23 16.66
C MET A 828 -19.25 -12.51 15.82
N TRP A 829 -20.35 -13.01 15.24
CA TRP A 829 -20.35 -14.13 14.31
C TRP A 829 -21.46 -13.98 13.25
N PRO A 830 -21.30 -14.52 12.04
CA PRO A 830 -20.09 -15.15 11.50
C PRO A 830 -18.95 -14.13 11.21
N TYR A 831 -17.77 -14.62 10.85
CA TYR A 831 -16.61 -13.83 10.40
C TYR A 831 -15.96 -12.86 11.41
N GLY A 832 -16.22 -13.01 12.71
CA GLY A 832 -15.61 -12.17 13.76
C GLY A 832 -14.15 -12.50 14.12
N ILE A 833 -13.65 -13.68 13.76
CA ILE A 833 -12.27 -14.16 14.04
C ILE A 833 -11.96 -14.13 15.56
N ASN A 834 -12.82 -14.76 16.37
CA ASN A 834 -12.81 -14.66 17.83
C ASN A 834 -11.73 -15.52 18.51
N GLY A 835 -10.83 -16.11 17.73
CA GLY A 835 -9.68 -16.86 18.23
C GLY A 835 -8.80 -17.36 17.09
N ALA A 836 -7.58 -17.78 17.41
CA ALA A 836 -6.60 -18.23 16.42
C ALA A 836 -7.11 -19.41 15.57
N GLN A 837 -8.00 -20.25 16.11
CA GLN A 837 -8.64 -21.36 15.42
C GLN A 837 -9.69 -20.92 14.38
N GLU A 838 -10.24 -19.71 14.50
CA GLU A 838 -11.18 -19.14 13.52
C GLU A 838 -10.45 -18.40 12.39
N ASP A 839 -9.14 -18.11 12.55
CA ASP A 839 -8.30 -17.48 11.53
C ASP A 839 -7.75 -18.51 10.53
N ASN A 840 -8.48 -18.71 9.44
CA ASN A 840 -8.09 -19.60 8.34
C ASN A 840 -7.10 -18.97 7.34
N GLY A 841 -6.63 -17.74 7.56
CA GLY A 841 -5.68 -17.06 6.68
C GLY A 841 -6.22 -16.66 5.30
N SER A 842 -7.51 -16.86 5.03
CA SER A 842 -8.08 -16.58 3.71
C SER A 842 -8.36 -15.10 3.49
N GLU A 843 -8.11 -14.64 2.27
CA GLU A 843 -8.45 -13.28 1.82
C GLU A 843 -9.94 -12.99 2.01
N LEU A 844 -10.82 -13.94 1.66
CA LEU A 844 -12.27 -13.79 1.83
C LEU A 844 -12.66 -13.49 3.29
N LEU A 845 -12.04 -14.15 4.27
CA LEU A 845 -12.32 -13.92 5.69
C LEU A 845 -11.94 -12.49 6.09
N TYR A 846 -10.75 -12.04 5.69
CA TYR A 846 -10.24 -10.71 6.04
C TYR A 846 -11.03 -9.58 5.36
N ILE A 847 -11.38 -9.77 4.08
CA ILE A 847 -12.26 -8.85 3.35
C ILE A 847 -13.62 -8.76 4.03
N THR A 848 -14.23 -9.92 4.33
CA THR A 848 -15.58 -9.97 4.92
C THR A 848 -15.62 -9.31 6.29
N ASN A 849 -14.61 -9.54 7.13
CA ASN A 849 -14.51 -8.90 8.45
C ASN A 849 -14.49 -7.35 8.33
N CYS A 850 -13.73 -6.80 7.38
CA CYS A 850 -13.67 -5.36 7.16
C CYS A 850 -14.96 -4.80 6.54
N LEU A 851 -15.60 -5.53 5.63
CA LEU A 851 -16.90 -5.13 5.07
C LEU A 851 -17.99 -5.08 6.17
N ILE A 852 -17.97 -6.05 7.10
CA ILE A 852 -18.84 -6.03 8.28
C ILE A 852 -18.50 -4.84 9.18
N ALA A 853 -17.22 -4.54 9.42
CA ALA A 853 -16.81 -3.38 10.20
C ALA A 853 -17.34 -2.05 9.61
N GLN A 854 -17.23 -1.87 8.29
CA GLN A 854 -17.83 -0.73 7.59
C GLN A 854 -19.35 -0.73 7.76
N ALA A 855 -20.03 -1.85 7.51
CA ALA A 855 -21.49 -1.95 7.59
C ALA A 855 -22.05 -1.71 8.99
N LEU A 856 -21.38 -2.19 10.05
CA LEU A 856 -21.70 -1.87 11.45
C LEU A 856 -21.67 -0.34 11.67
N GLY A 857 -20.66 0.31 11.11
CA GLY A 857 -20.53 1.76 11.05
C GLY A 857 -21.74 2.43 10.42
N GLU A 858 -22.15 1.97 9.24
CA GLU A 858 -23.29 2.50 8.47
C GLU A 858 -24.63 2.29 9.19
N ASP A 859 -24.78 1.20 9.94
CA ASP A 859 -25.97 0.90 10.74
C ASP A 859 -26.08 1.75 12.02
N GLY A 860 -24.98 2.36 12.46
CA GLY A 860 -24.96 3.30 13.58
C GLY A 860 -24.05 2.93 14.76
N LEU A 861 -23.18 1.91 14.64
CA LEU A 861 -22.10 1.68 15.60
C LEU A 861 -20.94 2.66 15.29
N PRO A 862 -20.70 3.70 16.10
CA PRO A 862 -19.77 4.76 15.69
C PRO A 862 -18.31 4.32 15.78
N PRO A 863 -17.55 4.25 14.67
CA PRO A 863 -16.15 3.83 14.71
C PRO A 863 -15.23 4.91 15.30
N THR A 864 -15.51 6.18 15.01
CA THR A 864 -14.86 7.36 15.60
C THR A 864 -15.87 8.51 15.72
N GLY A 865 -15.75 9.36 16.75
CA GLY A 865 -16.53 10.60 16.79
C GLY A 865 -18.03 10.47 17.14
N ASN A 866 -18.45 9.35 17.75
CA ASN A 866 -19.79 9.16 18.33
C ASN A 866 -20.98 9.21 17.35
N PHE A 867 -20.78 9.17 16.03
CA PHE A 867 -21.87 9.09 15.04
C PHE A 867 -21.66 7.98 14.01
N ALA A 868 -22.74 7.61 13.30
CA ALA A 868 -22.74 6.60 12.25
C ALA A 868 -21.77 6.95 11.11
N THR A 869 -21.29 5.92 10.41
CA THR A 869 -20.45 6.09 9.22
C THR A 869 -21.30 6.58 8.06
N PRO A 870 -20.91 7.65 7.36
CA PRO A 870 -21.63 8.16 6.19
C PRO A 870 -21.61 7.15 5.04
N ALA A 871 -22.74 6.96 4.35
CA ALA A 871 -22.85 5.96 3.30
C ALA A 871 -23.96 6.20 2.28
N TYR A 872 -23.77 5.61 1.09
CA TYR A 872 -24.79 5.45 0.07
C TYR A 872 -25.75 4.30 0.44
N THR A 873 -26.83 4.64 1.13
CA THR A 873 -27.89 3.79 1.70
C THR A 873 -29.24 3.88 0.98
N PHE A 874 -29.46 4.95 0.20
CA PHE A 874 -30.65 5.18 -0.60
C PHE A 874 -30.27 5.07 -2.08
N GLU A 875 -30.90 4.15 -2.80
CA GLU A 875 -30.66 3.90 -4.22
C GLU A 875 -31.27 5.01 -5.07
N LEU A 876 -30.50 6.09 -5.23
CA LEU A 876 -30.87 7.27 -5.97
C LEU A 876 -30.98 7.00 -7.47
N LYS A 877 -32.12 7.39 -8.05
CA LYS A 877 -32.31 7.57 -9.49
C LYS A 877 -31.98 9.03 -9.83
N ASP A 878 -31.09 9.23 -10.79
CA ASP A 878 -30.60 10.56 -11.12
C ASP A 878 -31.69 11.39 -11.82
N ASN A 879 -31.75 12.70 -11.52
CA ASN A 879 -32.59 13.70 -12.19
C ASN A 879 -34.12 13.47 -12.13
N ILE A 880 -34.61 12.70 -11.15
CA ILE A 880 -36.06 12.56 -10.91
C ILE A 880 -36.53 13.35 -9.69
N LYS A 881 -37.84 13.63 -9.64
CA LYS A 881 -38.49 14.27 -8.49
C LYS A 881 -38.88 13.22 -7.44
N TYR A 882 -38.54 13.50 -6.20
CA TYR A 882 -38.95 12.74 -5.02
C TYR A 882 -39.93 13.53 -4.15
N TYR A 883 -40.78 12.81 -3.42
CA TYR A 883 -41.78 13.34 -2.51
C TYR A 883 -41.58 12.73 -1.13
N ILE A 884 -41.61 13.56 -0.09
CA ILE A 884 -41.23 13.15 1.27
C ILE A 884 -42.48 13.16 2.16
N LYS A 885 -42.74 12.05 2.86
CA LYS A 885 -43.92 11.86 3.72
C LYS A 885 -43.54 11.24 5.07
N SER A 886 -44.20 11.67 6.16
CA SER A 886 -43.97 11.09 7.49
C SER A 886 -44.42 9.63 7.53
N GLU A 887 -43.67 8.76 8.21
CA GLU A 887 -44.07 7.37 8.45
C GLU A 887 -45.16 7.24 9.54
N GLU A 888 -45.36 8.28 10.36
CA GLU A 888 -46.23 8.25 11.53
C GLU A 888 -47.68 8.66 11.22
N GLU A 889 -48.62 7.74 11.47
CA GLU A 889 -50.07 7.92 11.28
C GLU A 889 -50.59 9.16 12.01
N THR A 890 -50.21 9.35 13.28
CA THR A 890 -50.70 10.49 14.08
C THR A 890 -50.18 11.84 13.60
N THR A 891 -49.13 11.84 12.77
CA THR A 891 -48.56 13.05 12.15
C THR A 891 -48.84 13.10 10.66
N ARG A 892 -50.01 12.59 10.24
CA ARG A 892 -50.54 12.78 8.88
C ARG A 892 -49.81 11.97 7.80
N ARG A 893 -49.35 10.75 8.13
CA ARG A 893 -48.83 9.79 7.12
C ARG A 893 -49.77 9.67 5.94
N ASP A 894 -51.09 9.66 6.10
CA ASP A 894 -51.96 9.31 4.97
C ASP A 894 -52.29 10.50 4.06
N ASN A 895 -52.15 11.74 4.51
CA ASN A 895 -52.66 12.91 3.79
C ASN A 895 -51.76 14.16 3.82
N ALA A 896 -50.47 14.03 4.11
CA ALA A 896 -49.53 15.16 4.08
C ALA A 896 -48.19 14.84 3.39
N PHE A 897 -47.56 15.88 2.86
CA PHE A 897 -46.24 15.85 2.23
C PHE A 897 -45.38 17.02 2.72
N ILE A 898 -44.06 16.84 2.71
CA ILE A 898 -43.11 17.92 3.00
C ILE A 898 -43.08 18.93 1.83
N THR A 899 -43.37 20.18 2.17
CA THR A 899 -43.28 21.34 1.29
C THR A 899 -42.64 22.52 2.04
N ILE A 900 -42.60 23.69 1.42
CA ILE A 900 -42.06 24.92 1.99
C ILE A 900 -43.14 25.97 2.23
N ASP A 901 -43.04 26.72 3.33
CA ASP A 901 -43.83 27.94 3.55
C ASP A 901 -43.19 29.15 2.83
N GLU A 902 -43.86 30.31 2.88
CA GLU A 902 -43.37 31.57 2.28
C GLU A 902 -42.02 32.03 2.83
N SER A 903 -41.68 31.60 4.06
CA SER A 903 -40.39 31.90 4.71
C SER A 903 -39.29 30.87 4.38
N GLY A 904 -39.62 29.83 3.62
CA GLY A 904 -38.72 28.73 3.26
C GLY A 904 -38.50 27.70 4.36
N ASN A 905 -39.35 27.66 5.39
CA ASN A 905 -39.34 26.60 6.40
C ASN A 905 -40.03 25.35 5.88
N LEU A 906 -39.58 24.19 6.35
CA LEU A 906 -40.22 22.92 6.02
C LEU A 906 -41.52 22.75 6.81
N ILE A 907 -42.61 22.43 6.10
CA ILE A 907 -43.91 22.12 6.69
C ILE A 907 -44.43 20.77 6.18
N ASN A 908 -45.13 20.03 7.04
CA ASN A 908 -45.80 18.78 6.70
C ASN A 908 -47.27 19.08 6.36
N LYS A 909 -47.49 19.60 5.15
CA LYS A 909 -48.76 20.19 4.72
C LYS A 909 -49.74 19.12 4.25
N VAL A 910 -51.01 19.26 4.64
CA VAL A 910 -52.09 18.40 4.12
C VAL A 910 -52.22 18.59 2.61
N MET A 911 -52.00 17.50 1.85
CA MET A 911 -52.07 17.46 0.39
C MET A 911 -52.43 16.04 -0.06
N THR A 912 -53.29 15.93 -1.06
CA THR A 912 -53.52 14.67 -1.78
C THR A 912 -52.30 14.31 -2.64
N PRO A 913 -52.10 13.03 -3.01
CA PRO A 913 -51.05 12.63 -3.94
C PRO A 913 -51.04 13.44 -5.25
N SER A 914 -52.22 13.66 -5.84
CA SER A 914 -52.37 14.45 -7.07
C SER A 914 -51.95 15.92 -6.89
N GLU A 915 -52.30 16.53 -5.75
CA GLU A 915 -51.87 17.91 -5.44
C GLU A 915 -50.35 17.99 -5.22
N ALA A 916 -49.76 17.02 -4.54
CA ALA A 916 -48.31 16.98 -4.30
C ALA A 916 -47.54 16.85 -5.62
N MET A 917 -47.96 15.96 -6.52
CA MET A 917 -47.32 15.82 -7.84
C MET A 917 -47.54 17.03 -8.76
N GLY A 918 -48.57 17.83 -8.52
CA GLY A 918 -48.85 19.06 -9.25
C GLY A 918 -48.15 20.31 -8.72
N ASP A 919 -47.48 20.23 -7.56
CA ASP A 919 -46.85 21.36 -6.88
C ASP A 919 -45.34 21.12 -6.69
N ASP A 920 -44.52 21.81 -7.46
CA ASP A 920 -43.06 21.70 -7.39
C ASP A 920 -42.46 22.15 -6.04
N ASN A 921 -43.24 22.81 -5.17
CA ASN A 921 -42.82 23.08 -3.79
C ASN A 921 -42.82 21.81 -2.92
N ALA A 922 -43.62 20.80 -3.28
CA ALA A 922 -43.66 19.50 -2.61
C ALA A 922 -42.67 18.47 -3.21
N ALA A 923 -41.99 18.82 -4.31
CA ALA A 923 -41.03 17.96 -5.00
C ALA A 923 -39.57 18.32 -4.67
N TRP A 924 -38.73 17.29 -4.62
CA TRP A 924 -37.32 17.39 -4.17
C TRP A 924 -36.39 16.61 -5.11
N TYR A 925 -35.25 17.21 -5.45
CA TYR A 925 -34.12 16.53 -6.07
C TYR A 925 -33.12 16.11 -5.01
N LEU A 926 -32.69 14.85 -5.05
CA LEU A 926 -31.64 14.33 -4.17
C LEU A 926 -30.36 14.16 -4.97
N GLU A 927 -29.22 14.49 -4.36
CA GLU A 927 -27.89 14.27 -4.93
C GLU A 927 -27.00 13.66 -3.85
N PHE A 928 -26.22 12.63 -4.20
CA PHE A 928 -25.23 12.05 -3.30
C PHE A 928 -23.83 12.59 -3.63
N ASN A 929 -23.07 12.96 -2.60
CA ASN A 929 -21.68 13.39 -2.75
C ASN A 929 -20.73 12.24 -2.36
N PRO A 930 -20.03 11.61 -3.32
CA PRO A 930 -19.14 10.48 -3.03
C PRO A 930 -17.97 10.81 -2.08
N SER A 931 -17.49 12.06 -2.06
CA SER A 931 -16.32 12.45 -1.27
C SER A 931 -16.59 12.52 0.23
N ASN A 932 -17.78 12.99 0.61
CA ASN A 932 -18.20 13.06 2.02
C ASN A 932 -19.26 12.02 2.40
N SER A 933 -19.81 11.29 1.42
CA SER A 933 -20.82 10.24 1.57
C SER A 933 -22.13 10.69 2.22
N TYR A 934 -22.53 11.94 1.96
CA TYR A 934 -23.82 12.52 2.38
C TYR A 934 -24.68 12.93 1.19
N TYR A 935 -25.96 13.13 1.47
CA TYR A 935 -26.96 13.60 0.50
C TYR A 935 -27.19 15.10 0.67
N THR A 936 -27.56 15.74 -0.44
CA THR A 936 -28.23 17.04 -0.42
C THR A 936 -29.66 16.86 -0.95
N ILE A 937 -30.59 17.66 -0.44
CA ILE A 937 -32.00 17.61 -0.79
C ILE A 937 -32.39 19.02 -1.25
N LYS A 938 -32.79 19.18 -2.51
CA LYS A 938 -33.03 20.48 -3.16
C LYS A 938 -34.47 20.60 -3.62
N ASN A 939 -35.14 21.67 -3.24
CA ASN A 939 -36.53 21.91 -3.64
C ASN A 939 -36.63 22.15 -5.15
N ALA A 940 -37.59 21.51 -5.82
CA ALA A 940 -37.76 21.62 -7.27
C ALA A 940 -38.25 23.01 -7.72
N ALA A 941 -39.16 23.65 -6.97
CA ALA A 941 -39.68 24.97 -7.31
C ALA A 941 -38.65 26.10 -7.09
N THR A 942 -37.98 26.09 -5.94
CA THR A 942 -37.12 27.22 -5.52
C THR A 942 -35.63 27.02 -5.78
N GLY A 943 -35.21 25.78 -6.05
CA GLY A 943 -33.78 25.43 -6.17
C GLY A 943 -32.99 25.59 -4.87
N LYS A 944 -33.65 25.71 -3.71
CA LYS A 944 -33.00 25.86 -2.40
C LYS A 944 -32.73 24.50 -1.76
N TYR A 945 -31.58 24.37 -1.09
CA TYR A 945 -31.18 23.15 -0.37
C TYR A 945 -31.80 23.10 1.02
N PHE A 946 -32.14 21.91 1.52
CA PHE A 946 -32.28 21.68 2.96
C PHE A 946 -31.04 22.19 3.69
N THR A 947 -31.24 22.82 4.85
CA THR A 947 -30.15 23.32 5.69
C THR A 947 -30.53 23.23 7.16
N TYR A 948 -29.62 22.71 7.98
CA TYR A 948 -29.76 22.70 9.43
C TYR A 948 -29.43 24.07 10.03
N LYS A 949 -30.31 24.56 10.90
CA LYS A 949 -30.16 25.83 11.63
C LYS A 949 -29.88 25.62 13.11
N ASN A 950 -30.76 24.91 13.79
CA ASN A 950 -30.74 24.75 15.25
C ASN A 950 -31.69 23.62 15.69
N THR A 951 -31.66 23.28 16.98
CA THR A 951 -32.63 22.37 17.59
C THR A 951 -34.00 23.02 17.77
N GLY A 952 -35.08 22.24 17.69
CA GLY A 952 -36.46 22.68 17.89
C GLY A 952 -37.23 22.95 16.60
N SER A 953 -38.32 23.71 16.71
CA SER A 953 -39.23 23.99 15.60
C SER A 953 -38.52 24.66 14.43
N ASN A 954 -38.79 24.20 13.20
CA ASN A 954 -38.15 24.67 11.97
C ASN A 954 -36.62 24.59 11.99
N GLY A 955 -36.07 23.65 12.76
CA GLY A 955 -34.63 23.44 12.89
C GLY A 955 -33.92 23.01 11.60
N ILE A 956 -34.66 22.45 10.63
CA ILE A 956 -34.22 22.30 9.24
C ILE A 956 -35.15 23.16 8.38
N SER A 957 -34.56 23.96 7.50
CA SER A 957 -35.26 24.86 6.57
C SER A 957 -34.60 24.80 5.20
N THR A 958 -34.93 25.71 4.27
CA THR A 958 -34.26 25.80 2.97
C THR A 958 -33.38 27.04 2.81
N ILE A 959 -32.30 26.94 2.04
CA ILE A 959 -31.38 28.05 1.73
C ILE A 959 -30.95 28.04 0.27
N ALA A 960 -30.87 29.24 -0.33
CA ALA A 960 -30.31 29.41 -1.67
C ALA A 960 -28.78 29.46 -1.58
N ARG A 961 -28.09 28.52 -2.24
CA ARG A 961 -26.63 28.50 -2.36
C ARG A 961 -26.22 27.93 -3.71
N ALA A 962 -25.10 28.42 -4.24
CA ALA A 962 -24.50 27.86 -5.46
C ALA A 962 -23.79 26.52 -5.18
N THR A 963 -23.18 26.39 -4.00
CA THR A 963 -22.50 25.18 -3.54
C THR A 963 -22.94 24.86 -2.11
N PRO A 964 -23.35 23.61 -1.82
CA PRO A 964 -23.72 23.19 -0.47
C PRO A 964 -22.57 23.38 0.54
N ALA A 965 -22.89 23.79 1.77
CA ALA A 965 -21.98 23.83 2.92
C ALA A 965 -22.27 22.69 3.91
N SER A 966 -21.49 22.58 4.99
CA SER A 966 -21.61 21.51 6.00
C SER A 966 -23.04 21.30 6.53
N ASN A 967 -23.80 22.38 6.73
CA ASN A 967 -25.17 22.32 7.25
C ASN A 967 -26.21 21.85 6.22
N ASP A 968 -25.83 21.74 4.96
CA ASP A 968 -26.73 21.38 3.85
C ASP A 968 -26.62 19.88 3.48
N TYR A 969 -25.70 19.17 4.12
CA TYR A 969 -25.50 17.73 3.97
C TYR A 969 -26.27 16.95 5.04
N PHE A 970 -26.88 15.84 4.61
CA PHE A 970 -27.68 14.97 5.46
C PHE A 970 -27.31 13.50 5.23
N GLN A 971 -27.32 12.71 6.30
CA GLN A 971 -27.30 11.25 6.21
C GLN A 971 -28.73 10.74 6.14
N LEU A 972 -28.99 9.88 5.15
CA LEU A 972 -30.21 9.09 5.08
C LEU A 972 -29.90 7.72 5.68
N MET A 973 -30.50 7.40 6.82
CA MET A 973 -30.27 6.11 7.47
C MET A 973 -31.53 5.26 7.43
N ASN A 974 -31.40 4.01 6.98
CA ASN A 974 -32.55 3.13 6.72
C ASN A 974 -33.21 2.69 8.02
N ALA A 975 -34.54 2.71 8.04
CA ALA A 975 -35.32 2.05 9.07
C ALA A 975 -35.13 0.53 9.00
N ARG A 976 -35.08 -0.12 10.16
CA ARG A 976 -34.96 -1.58 10.25
C ARG A 976 -36.26 -2.32 9.94
N VAL A 977 -37.36 -1.58 9.87
CA VAL A 977 -38.69 -2.10 9.59
C VAL A 977 -39.26 -1.34 8.40
N GLU A 978 -40.07 -2.04 7.62
CA GLU A 978 -40.85 -1.44 6.56
C GLU A 978 -42.22 -1.04 7.08
N THR A 979 -42.77 0.01 6.49
CA THR A 979 -44.14 0.43 6.74
C THR A 979 -45.00 -0.01 5.58
N THR A 980 -45.96 -0.88 5.86
CA THR A 980 -46.97 -1.30 4.90
C THR A 980 -48.05 -0.23 4.79
N ILE A 981 -48.30 0.25 3.58
CA ILE A 981 -49.41 1.14 3.24
C ILE A 981 -50.23 0.44 2.16
N GLY A 982 -51.41 -0.07 2.54
CA GLY A 982 -52.21 -0.93 1.67
C GLY A 982 -51.56 -2.29 1.44
N SER A 983 -51.32 -2.63 0.16
CA SER A 983 -50.62 -3.86 -0.25
C SER A 983 -49.10 -3.70 -0.32
N GLU A 984 -48.60 -2.46 -0.35
CA GLU A 984 -47.19 -2.17 -0.60
C GLU A 984 -46.44 -1.87 0.69
N SER A 985 -45.15 -2.21 0.71
CA SER A 985 -44.23 -1.95 1.82
C SER A 985 -43.17 -0.93 1.42
N TYR A 986 -43.06 0.14 2.20
CA TYR A 986 -42.10 1.22 1.97
C TYR A 986 -41.08 1.28 3.09
N LYS A 987 -39.82 1.56 2.73
CA LYS A 987 -38.74 1.78 3.69
C LYS A 987 -38.75 3.22 4.20
N GLY A 988 -38.73 3.41 5.52
CA GLY A 988 -38.54 4.71 6.14
C GLY A 988 -37.07 5.08 6.26
N TYR A 989 -36.78 6.38 6.28
CA TYR A 989 -35.43 6.93 6.43
C TYR A 989 -35.41 8.00 7.52
N TRP A 990 -34.40 7.97 8.38
CA TRP A 990 -34.05 9.12 9.19
C TRP A 990 -33.27 10.12 8.34
N ILE A 991 -33.70 11.38 8.33
CA ILE A 991 -32.98 12.50 7.67
C ILE A 991 -32.19 13.22 8.75
N ILE A 992 -30.90 12.91 8.84
CA ILE A 992 -30.03 13.25 9.97
C ILE A 992 -29.03 14.33 9.54
N HIS A 993 -28.92 15.41 10.31
CA HIS A 993 -27.79 16.32 10.16
C HIS A 993 -26.56 15.70 10.84
N PRO A 994 -25.46 15.43 10.11
CA PRO A 994 -24.30 14.75 10.66
C PRO A 994 -23.55 15.63 11.66
N GLU A 995 -23.49 15.18 12.90
CA GLU A 995 -22.75 15.82 14.00
C GLU A 995 -22.05 14.74 14.83
N ALA A 996 -20.92 15.05 15.47
CA ALA A 996 -20.16 14.11 16.31
C ALA A 996 -20.85 13.84 17.67
N SER A 997 -22.04 13.25 17.62
CA SER A 997 -22.96 13.02 18.74
C SER A 997 -23.66 11.67 18.58
N THR A 998 -23.93 10.97 19.68
CA THR A 998 -24.74 9.73 19.68
C THR A 998 -26.24 10.01 19.51
N SER A 999 -26.65 11.28 19.59
CA SER A 999 -28.03 11.72 19.34
C SER A 999 -28.02 13.01 18.51
N PRO A 1000 -27.56 12.94 17.25
CA PRO A 1000 -27.51 14.10 16.35
C PRO A 1000 -28.92 14.59 16.01
N ALA A 1001 -29.01 15.81 15.49
CA ALA A 1001 -30.28 16.39 15.08
C ALA A 1001 -30.91 15.62 13.90
N VAL A 1002 -32.16 15.19 14.05
CA VAL A 1002 -32.95 14.50 13.02
C VAL A 1002 -34.27 15.23 12.74
N LEU A 1003 -34.71 15.23 11.48
CA LEU A 1003 -36.00 15.79 11.10
C LEU A 1003 -37.17 15.00 11.69
N ARG A 1004 -38.13 15.70 12.31
CA ARG A 1004 -39.35 15.12 12.89
C ARG A 1004 -40.62 15.85 12.46
N ALA A 1005 -41.66 15.08 12.19
CA ALA A 1005 -43.01 15.55 11.95
C ALA A 1005 -43.73 15.93 13.26
N THR A 1006 -44.64 16.90 13.19
CA THR A 1006 -45.54 17.27 14.30
C THR A 1006 -47.00 17.22 13.84
N THR A 1007 -47.94 17.37 14.79
CA THR A 1007 -49.38 17.38 14.51
C THR A 1007 -49.90 18.73 13.96
N SER A 1008 -49.09 19.79 14.01
CA SER A 1008 -49.51 21.18 13.74
C SER A 1008 -48.96 21.77 12.43
N ASP A 1009 -48.84 20.97 11.36
CA ASP A 1009 -48.17 21.31 10.08
C ASP A 1009 -46.67 21.65 10.18
N LEU A 1010 -46.15 21.89 11.39
CA LEU A 1010 -44.76 22.23 11.65
C LEU A 1010 -43.84 21.01 11.54
N THR A 1011 -42.59 21.26 11.14
CA THR A 1011 -41.48 20.32 11.36
C THR A 1011 -40.63 20.79 12.55
N THR A 1012 -39.92 19.85 13.17
CA THR A 1012 -38.97 20.14 14.25
C THR A 1012 -37.71 19.30 14.05
N THR A 1013 -36.63 19.70 14.70
CA THR A 1013 -35.46 18.84 14.91
C THR A 1013 -35.43 18.36 16.36
N GLN A 1014 -34.97 17.14 16.58
CA GLN A 1014 -34.69 16.57 17.91
C GLN A 1014 -33.54 15.57 17.84
N GLY A 1015 -33.10 15.02 18.97
CA GLY A 1015 -32.08 13.99 19.00
C GLY A 1015 -32.54 12.68 18.36
N LEU A 1016 -31.67 12.06 17.55
CA LEU A 1016 -31.91 10.76 16.89
C LEU A 1016 -32.32 9.68 17.90
N ASN A 1017 -33.37 8.93 17.54
CA ASN A 1017 -33.86 7.78 18.29
C ASN A 1017 -34.09 6.58 17.34
N LEU A 1018 -33.21 5.59 17.43
CA LEU A 1018 -33.18 4.42 16.56
C LEU A 1018 -34.20 3.33 16.89
N ASN A 1019 -35.10 3.56 17.86
CA ASN A 1019 -36.18 2.62 18.14
C ASN A 1019 -37.15 2.49 16.96
N ASN A 1020 -37.63 1.26 16.71
CA ASN A 1020 -38.61 1.00 15.64
C ASN A 1020 -39.94 1.75 15.87
N THR A 1021 -40.24 2.16 17.10
CA THR A 1021 -41.44 2.96 17.44
C THR A 1021 -41.26 4.47 17.22
N SER A 1022 -40.08 4.94 16.83
CA SER A 1022 -39.80 6.37 16.56
C SER A 1022 -40.27 6.83 15.17
N THR A 1023 -41.43 6.36 14.73
CA THR A 1023 -42.05 6.61 13.41
C THR A 1023 -42.11 8.10 13.05
N SER A 1024 -42.34 8.99 14.02
CA SER A 1024 -42.38 10.45 13.75
C SER A 1024 -41.05 11.09 13.33
N GLN A 1025 -39.91 10.39 13.50
CA GLN A 1025 -38.59 10.83 13.01
C GLN A 1025 -38.25 10.24 11.63
N ARG A 1026 -39.11 9.38 11.07
CA ARG A 1026 -38.82 8.62 9.85
C ARG A 1026 -39.71 9.09 8.71
N TRP A 1027 -39.11 9.08 7.53
CA TRP A 1027 -39.68 9.67 6.33
C TRP A 1027 -39.61 8.67 5.18
N LEU A 1028 -40.73 8.52 4.49
CA LEU A 1028 -40.80 7.84 3.21
C LEU A 1028 -40.32 8.81 2.13
N ILE A 1029 -39.40 8.38 1.30
CA ILE A 1029 -38.85 9.13 0.16
C ILE A 1029 -39.30 8.40 -1.09
N LEU A 1030 -40.24 8.98 -1.82
CA LEU A 1030 -41.06 8.31 -2.82
C LEU A 1030 -40.83 8.94 -4.19
N ASP A 1031 -40.66 8.13 -5.23
CA ASP A 1031 -40.69 8.64 -6.60
C ASP A 1031 -42.14 8.86 -7.09
N SER A 1032 -42.31 9.40 -8.30
CA SER A 1032 -43.64 9.68 -8.85
C SER A 1032 -44.51 8.42 -9.03
N ASN A 1033 -43.90 7.26 -9.30
CA ASN A 1033 -44.66 6.02 -9.45
C ASN A 1033 -45.14 5.54 -8.09
N ASP A 1034 -44.28 5.60 -7.07
CA ASP A 1034 -44.65 5.27 -5.69
C ASP A 1034 -45.83 6.14 -5.20
N VAL A 1035 -45.82 7.44 -5.53
CA VAL A 1035 -46.91 8.36 -5.16
C VAL A 1035 -48.21 8.03 -5.89
N GLU A 1036 -48.16 7.64 -7.17
CA GLU A 1036 -49.35 7.25 -7.94
C GLU A 1036 -49.91 5.89 -7.48
N GLU A 1037 -49.05 4.97 -7.03
CA GLU A 1037 -49.48 3.72 -6.41
C GLU A 1037 -50.16 3.96 -5.06
N LEU A 1038 -49.57 4.81 -4.22
CA LEU A 1038 -50.18 5.25 -2.96
C LEU A 1038 -51.51 5.97 -3.18
N LYS A 1039 -51.65 6.73 -4.27
CA LYS A 1039 -52.94 7.32 -4.65
C LYS A 1039 -54.00 6.24 -4.74
N SER A 1040 -53.78 5.14 -5.47
CA SER A 1040 -54.77 4.06 -5.61
C SER A 1040 -55.16 3.39 -4.27
N THR A 1041 -54.21 3.32 -3.34
CA THR A 1041 -54.38 2.69 -2.03
C THR A 1041 -55.07 3.61 -1.02
N LEU A 1042 -54.70 4.89 -1.02
CA LEU A 1042 -55.27 5.92 -0.15
C LEU A 1042 -56.57 6.51 -0.73
N SER A 1043 -56.82 6.36 -2.03
CA SER A 1043 -58.04 6.75 -2.74
C SER A 1043 -59.13 5.67 -2.71
N LEU A 1044 -59.44 5.15 -1.51
CA LEU A 1044 -60.86 4.98 -1.19
C LEU A 1044 -61.39 6.39 -0.91
N GLU A 1045 -61.93 7.02 -1.95
CA GLU A 1045 -62.45 8.40 -2.05
C GLU A 1045 -63.52 8.82 -1.01
N ASP A 1046 -63.70 8.13 0.14
CA ASP A 1046 -64.74 8.46 1.12
C ASP A 1046 -64.29 8.79 2.57
N ASN A 1047 -63.00 8.81 2.90
CA ASN A 1047 -62.56 9.16 4.27
C ASN A 1047 -62.22 10.65 4.50
N ILE A 1048 -62.46 11.52 3.51
CA ILE A 1048 -62.52 12.97 3.76
C ILE A 1048 -63.83 13.36 4.48
N ASN A 1049 -64.75 12.41 4.75
CA ASN A 1049 -66.00 12.64 5.47
C ASN A 1049 -66.26 11.80 6.75
N THR A 1050 -65.28 11.06 7.29
CA THR A 1050 -65.53 10.15 8.44
C THR A 1050 -64.67 10.36 9.68
N SER A 1051 -63.90 11.45 9.76
CA SER A 1051 -63.35 11.89 11.06
C SER A 1051 -64.45 12.36 12.06
N ALA A 1052 -65.73 12.27 11.68
CA ALA A 1052 -66.89 12.60 12.52
C ALA A 1052 -67.73 11.40 12.99
N SER A 1053 -67.40 10.13 12.68
CA SER A 1053 -68.36 9.02 12.88
C SER A 1053 -67.81 7.76 13.58
N LYS A 1054 -66.78 7.87 14.43
CA LYS A 1054 -66.57 6.89 15.52
C LYS A 1054 -67.17 7.43 16.82
N ASN A 1055 -68.06 6.64 17.43
CA ASN A 1055 -68.64 6.93 18.73
C ASN A 1055 -67.51 7.08 19.76
N LEU A 1056 -67.44 8.22 20.43
CA LEU A 1056 -66.44 8.51 21.44
C LEU A 1056 -67.04 8.32 22.83
N VAL A 1057 -66.57 7.32 23.58
CA VAL A 1057 -66.99 7.06 24.97
C VAL A 1057 -65.83 7.37 25.91
N TYR A 1058 -66.00 8.34 26.80
CA TYR A 1058 -64.97 8.77 27.75
C TYR A 1058 -65.59 9.26 29.07
N SER A 1059 -64.77 9.53 30.08
CA SER A 1059 -65.21 10.06 31.38
C SER A 1059 -64.39 11.26 31.82
N GLU A 1060 -65.03 12.21 32.50
CA GLU A 1060 -64.40 13.40 33.10
C GLU A 1060 -65.27 13.87 34.29
N ASP A 1061 -64.66 14.26 35.43
CA ASP A 1061 -65.36 14.80 36.62
C ASP A 1061 -66.59 14.02 37.11
N ASN A 1062 -66.47 12.69 37.22
CA ASN A 1062 -67.58 11.79 37.54
C ASN A 1062 -68.74 11.82 36.52
N VAL A 1063 -68.48 12.15 35.26
CA VAL A 1063 -69.48 12.17 34.17
C VAL A 1063 -69.04 11.23 33.05
N LEU A 1064 -69.94 10.35 32.61
CA LEU A 1064 -69.80 9.58 31.39
C LEU A 1064 -70.22 10.46 30.21
N HIS A 1065 -69.36 10.57 29.20
CA HIS A 1065 -69.64 11.25 27.95
C HIS A 1065 -69.64 10.25 26.79
N VAL A 1066 -70.67 10.32 25.95
CA VAL A 1066 -70.77 9.61 24.69
C VAL A 1066 -71.00 10.63 23.58
N LYS A 1067 -70.13 10.71 22.58
CA LYS A 1067 -70.24 11.68 21.47
C LYS A 1067 -70.19 10.97 20.13
N ASN A 1068 -70.61 11.68 19.08
CA ASN A 1068 -70.60 11.22 17.69
C ASN A 1068 -71.51 10.00 17.43
N ILE A 1069 -72.61 9.89 18.19
CA ILE A 1069 -73.61 8.83 18.05
C ILE A 1069 -74.73 9.23 17.07
N SER A 1070 -75.30 8.26 16.36
CA SER A 1070 -76.46 8.47 15.49
C SER A 1070 -77.74 8.72 16.29
N ALA A 1071 -78.68 9.49 15.73
CA ALA A 1071 -80.01 9.63 16.31
C ALA A 1071 -80.71 8.25 16.39
N ASN A 1072 -81.43 7.99 17.50
CA ASN A 1072 -82.06 6.70 17.85
C ASN A 1072 -81.08 5.61 18.31
N THR A 1073 -79.94 5.98 18.89
CA THR A 1073 -79.05 5.03 19.57
C THR A 1073 -79.50 4.83 21.01
N GLU A 1074 -79.70 3.58 21.44
CA GLU A 1074 -79.90 3.22 22.84
C GLU A 1074 -78.54 3.08 23.54
N ILE A 1075 -78.38 3.76 24.67
CA ILE A 1075 -77.21 3.66 25.54
C ILE A 1075 -77.61 2.88 26.79
N THR A 1076 -76.95 1.76 27.02
CA THR A 1076 -77.20 0.87 28.16
C THR A 1076 -75.92 0.69 28.95
N VAL A 1077 -75.94 1.05 30.24
CA VAL A 1077 -74.77 1.03 31.12
C VAL A 1077 -74.97 0.05 32.26
N TYR A 1078 -74.02 -0.86 32.43
CA TYR A 1078 -73.99 -1.81 33.54
C TYR A 1078 -72.78 -1.54 34.44
N ASP A 1079 -72.89 -1.82 35.73
CA ASP A 1079 -71.69 -1.94 36.57
C ASP A 1079 -70.95 -3.26 36.28
N ILE A 1080 -69.75 -3.44 36.83
CA ILE A 1080 -68.96 -4.67 36.64
C ILE A 1080 -69.62 -5.95 37.18
N ARG A 1081 -70.68 -5.85 37.98
CA ARG A 1081 -71.45 -7.00 38.50
C ARG A 1081 -72.61 -7.35 37.57
N GLY A 1082 -72.80 -6.62 36.48
CA GLY A 1082 -73.87 -6.81 35.52
C GLY A 1082 -75.21 -6.19 35.96
N VAL A 1083 -75.20 -5.30 36.96
CA VAL A 1083 -76.40 -4.56 37.36
C VAL A 1083 -76.61 -3.39 36.42
N LEU A 1084 -77.82 -3.25 35.87
CA LEU A 1084 -78.19 -2.13 35.00
C LEU A 1084 -78.19 -0.82 35.81
N ILE A 1085 -77.45 0.18 35.32
CA ILE A 1085 -77.29 1.49 35.95
C ILE A 1085 -78.10 2.55 35.21
N LEU A 1086 -78.14 2.46 33.87
CA LEU A 1086 -78.78 3.43 33.00
C LEU A 1086 -79.17 2.76 31.68
N GLN A 1087 -80.33 3.11 31.15
CA GLN A 1087 -80.74 2.75 29.79
C GLN A 1087 -81.53 3.91 29.20
N GLU A 1088 -81.06 4.48 28.09
CA GLU A 1088 -81.67 5.68 27.52
C GLU A 1088 -81.58 5.70 26.00
N ASN A 1089 -82.66 6.11 25.34
CA ASN A 1089 -82.71 6.28 23.89
C ASN A 1089 -82.40 7.72 23.52
N ILE A 1090 -81.33 7.94 22.78
CA ILE A 1090 -80.80 9.28 22.53
C ILE A 1090 -81.18 9.75 21.12
N THR A 1091 -81.81 10.93 21.06
CA THR A 1091 -82.24 11.59 19.80
C THR A 1091 -81.26 12.66 19.33
N THR A 1092 -80.15 12.85 20.04
CA THR A 1092 -79.11 13.85 19.74
C THR A 1092 -77.75 13.17 19.51
N SER A 1093 -76.77 13.89 18.97
CA SER A 1093 -75.45 13.33 18.61
C SER A 1093 -74.48 13.16 19.79
N SER A 1094 -74.93 13.45 21.01
CA SER A 1094 -74.13 13.30 22.22
C SER A 1094 -74.98 13.04 23.46
N PHE A 1095 -74.42 12.32 24.41
CA PHE A 1095 -75.02 12.00 25.70
C PHE A 1095 -74.02 12.25 26.82
N SER A 1096 -74.50 12.70 27.97
CA SER A 1096 -73.65 12.89 29.16
C SER A 1096 -74.43 12.60 30.44
N HIS A 1097 -73.87 11.80 31.34
CA HIS A 1097 -74.54 11.40 32.58
C HIS A 1097 -73.58 11.32 33.75
N ARG A 1098 -73.93 11.95 34.87
CA ARG A 1098 -73.12 11.92 36.09
C ARG A 1098 -73.25 10.55 36.76
N MET A 1099 -72.12 9.92 37.03
CA MET A 1099 -71.96 8.55 37.52
C MET A 1099 -71.09 8.56 38.78
N LYS A 1100 -71.19 7.54 39.63
CA LYS A 1100 -70.24 7.38 40.75
C LYS A 1100 -68.91 6.83 40.22
N THR A 1101 -67.80 7.11 40.92
CA THR A 1101 -66.51 6.50 40.62
C THR A 1101 -66.62 4.97 40.58
N GLY A 1102 -66.14 4.35 39.51
CA GLY A 1102 -66.27 2.91 39.31
C GLY A 1102 -66.05 2.49 37.85
N ILE A 1103 -65.95 1.18 37.62
CA ILE A 1103 -65.84 0.61 36.27
C ILE A 1103 -67.24 0.24 35.78
N TYR A 1104 -67.55 0.61 34.53
CA TYR A 1104 -68.84 0.35 33.91
C TYR A 1104 -68.66 -0.21 32.49
N VAL A 1105 -69.65 -0.99 32.05
CA VAL A 1105 -69.79 -1.47 30.68
C VAL A 1105 -70.87 -0.65 30.01
N VAL A 1106 -70.49 0.12 28.99
CA VAL A 1106 -71.39 0.96 28.18
C VAL A 1106 -71.65 0.24 26.86
N ILE A 1107 -72.91 0.02 26.54
CA ILE A 1107 -73.38 -0.61 25.32
C ILE A 1107 -74.15 0.43 24.52
N LEU A 1108 -73.74 0.64 23.27
CA LEU A 1108 -74.43 1.50 22.32
C LEU A 1108 -75.11 0.59 21.29
N SER A 1109 -76.44 0.66 21.20
CA SER A 1109 -77.22 -0.16 20.28
C SER A 1109 -78.03 0.72 19.34
N SER A 1110 -77.81 0.56 18.05
CA SER A 1110 -78.60 1.19 16.97
C SER A 1110 -79.11 0.11 16.02
N ASP A 1111 -80.07 0.45 15.16
CA ASP A 1111 -80.68 -0.50 14.21
C ASP A 1111 -79.68 -1.21 13.28
N ALA A 1112 -78.47 -0.66 13.12
CA ALA A 1112 -77.43 -1.19 12.24
C ALA A 1112 -76.16 -1.70 12.97
N ASN A 1113 -75.95 -1.38 14.25
CA ASN A 1113 -74.69 -1.70 14.95
C ASN A 1113 -74.83 -1.75 16.48
N ARG A 1114 -74.03 -2.64 17.11
CA ARG A 1114 -73.89 -2.75 18.57
C ARG A 1114 -72.42 -2.63 18.97
N GLU A 1115 -72.10 -1.63 19.79
CA GLU A 1115 -70.75 -1.36 20.30
C GLU A 1115 -70.71 -1.52 21.82
N VAL A 1116 -69.64 -2.12 22.36
CA VAL A 1116 -69.45 -2.32 23.81
C VAL A 1116 -68.12 -1.73 24.24
N LYS A 1117 -68.14 -0.87 25.26
CA LYS A 1117 -66.95 -0.23 25.84
C LYS A 1117 -66.91 -0.46 27.35
N LYS A 1118 -65.71 -0.68 27.88
CA LYS A 1118 -65.44 -0.63 29.32
C LYS A 1118 -64.84 0.73 29.64
N ILE A 1119 -65.43 1.44 30.59
CA ILE A 1119 -65.00 2.78 31.00
C ILE A 1119 -64.78 2.81 32.51
N LEU A 1120 -63.70 3.46 32.94
CA LEU A 1120 -63.49 3.82 34.34
C LEU A 1120 -63.97 5.26 34.54
N ILE A 1121 -64.93 5.46 35.43
CA ILE A 1121 -65.34 6.79 35.88
C ILE A 1121 -64.47 7.15 37.07
N HIS A 1122 -63.73 8.26 36.97
CA HIS A 1122 -62.89 8.81 38.04
C HIS A 1122 -63.67 9.83 38.88
#